data_AF-A0AAU3XXZ4-F1
#
_entry.id   AF-A0AAU3XXZ4-F1
#
_cell.length_a   1.000
_cell.length_b   1.000
_cell.length_c   1.000
_cell.angle_alpha   90.00
_cell.angle_beta   90.00
_cell.angle_gamma   90.00
#
_symmetry.space_group_name_H-M   'P 1'
#
loop_
_entity.id
_entity.type
_entity.pdbx_description
1 polymer ?
#
loop_
_entity_poly.entity_id
_entity_poly.type
_entity_poly.pdbx_seq_one_letter_code
_entity_poly.pdbx_strand_id
1 'polypeptide(L)'
;MTNIAAGPTGAGNGSESTGAGNGSESTGAGNGGEPTGTGNGGEPGMYPNRFRASGVKARHLRAHVLVVAWLGLALPAVAAQETLPVARWLAVHMFLLGAVTTAILIWSEHFAVALSHAKIPDARWSAARLATANLAVAGLLAGVWTARSVLTALSAVLLVAAAAAHLVVLVRLGRGALGGRLKPIVSFYRAATAALIAGAVLGWMLATGGAGGPDRYAGLRMAHIHVTLLGWIGLPVLGTLFMLWPTVLGVRMRDRTVKVSRWVLWLTGSGLLVAVAALALGWRWPAVAGLALYVEGAALAVNLLVRTVRGNRPVSAAAAWMLAAATCWLLIAVAADLAWLATRPLAAARTGIDALLPVLLIGFVAQILIGALTYLLPVVLSSGPKDRAAVRALLERGWPWRLAVLNTGVALVALPLPGPAATAGTLLVALAGAAFLALAVPVLVRAGRGLLQDADHTGAARRPALWGTAAGAVLTVLAVLVANSGGDTGGGTSAAGASGAGAGTTRTVAVTLADLRIRPARIEVAAGTVLRLKVTNNDAQRHDLKVEDGPATPMLGTGDTRTLDLGRITGDRAAWCTLPGHKAAGMTMDIVVKEGTATKGGEHEEHTSAAADDAGPDLSADFSTGWQARDADLAPAPGGTVHQVELHAAHTTVEVAPGVKQRMWTFGGTAPGPTLHGTVGDVFEVTLVNDDHGMGHGIDFHAGSLAPDRPMRTIQPGERLVYRFRAEKAGAWLYHCSTAPMLQHIGNGMHGAVVIDPPGLAQVDHAYVLVASELYLGTPGSTAQVTKMRDGTPDAWVFNGVADQYARQPLKVRAGERARFWVVAAGPGDGIAFHIVGTVFDTVYKEGAHLLEPGDPGGAQVLDLAPAQGGFVETTFPEAGHYTFVDHDMRHAESGAHGMVEVSD
;
A
#
# COMPACT_ATOMS: atom_id res chain seq x y z
N MET A 1 28.12 -39.99 -49.88
CA MET A 1 26.78 -39.98 -50.51
C MET A 1 26.32 -38.52 -50.56
N THR A 2 26.83 -37.71 -51.50
CA THR A 2 26.21 -37.33 -52.81
C THR A 2 24.80 -36.74 -52.61
N ASN A 3 24.46 -35.50 -53.01
CA ASN A 3 24.96 -34.63 -54.09
C ASN A 3 24.57 -33.15 -53.79
N ILE A 4 25.45 -32.14 -53.94
CA ILE A 4 25.84 -31.38 -55.17
C ILE A 4 24.70 -30.40 -55.60
N ALA A 5 24.85 -29.11 -55.95
CA ALA A 5 25.91 -28.17 -56.41
C ALA A 5 25.32 -26.73 -56.33
N ALA A 6 25.94 -25.58 -56.61
CA ALA A 6 27.30 -25.09 -56.89
C ALA A 6 27.20 -23.53 -56.94
N GLY A 7 28.30 -22.81 -56.66
CA GLY A 7 28.45 -21.34 -56.87
C GLY A 7 28.87 -20.99 -58.31
N PRO A 8 29.84 -20.08 -58.57
CA PRO A 8 30.39 -18.97 -57.75
C PRO A 8 30.85 -17.71 -58.57
N THR A 9 31.50 -16.77 -57.86
CA THR A 9 32.63 -15.86 -58.26
C THR A 9 32.45 -14.62 -59.16
N GLY A 10 33.14 -13.54 -58.76
CA GLY A 10 33.60 -12.44 -59.63
C GLY A 10 34.20 -11.26 -58.85
N ALA A 11 35.53 -11.21 -58.74
CA ALA A 11 36.32 -10.10 -58.19
C ALA A 11 36.77 -9.13 -59.30
N GLY A 12 37.11 -7.87 -58.98
CA GLY A 12 37.79 -6.96 -59.92
C GLY A 12 37.97 -5.52 -59.45
N ASN A 13 39.23 -5.11 -59.34
CA ASN A 13 39.81 -3.80 -58.96
C ASN A 13 39.61 -2.66 -59.99
N GLY A 14 39.92 -1.43 -59.56
CA GLY A 14 40.51 -0.34 -60.39
C GLY A 14 39.63 0.91 -60.48
N SER A 15 39.90 1.98 -59.73
CA SER A 15 40.89 3.06 -59.96
C SER A 15 40.52 4.04 -61.09
N GLU A 16 40.23 5.27 -60.65
CA GLU A 16 40.64 6.57 -61.19
C GLU A 16 40.12 7.12 -62.54
N SER A 17 39.68 8.38 -62.40
CA SER A 17 40.00 9.56 -63.21
C SER A 17 38.98 10.12 -64.21
N THR A 18 38.69 11.40 -63.96
CA THR A 18 38.56 12.53 -64.91
C THR A 18 37.33 12.62 -65.80
N GLY A 19 36.66 13.77 -65.70
CA GLY A 19 35.69 14.25 -66.68
C GLY A 19 35.01 15.54 -66.23
N ALA A 20 35.70 16.67 -66.40
CA ALA A 20 35.17 18.02 -66.19
C ALA A 20 34.07 18.37 -67.21
N GLY A 21 33.12 19.22 -66.81
CA GLY A 21 32.03 19.72 -67.66
C GLY A 21 31.35 20.96 -67.07
N ASN A 22 31.88 22.11 -67.46
CA ASN A 22 31.56 23.51 -67.18
C ASN A 22 30.07 23.94 -67.17
N GLY A 23 29.76 25.02 -66.45
CA GLY A 23 28.54 25.82 -66.66
C GLY A 23 28.21 26.91 -65.63
N SER A 24 28.89 28.08 -65.75
CA SER A 24 28.45 29.49 -65.50
C SER A 24 27.69 29.85 -64.20
N GLU A 25 28.31 30.55 -63.25
CA GLU A 25 28.42 32.04 -63.11
C GLU A 25 27.23 32.76 -62.43
N SER A 26 27.48 33.34 -61.25
CA SER A 26 27.31 34.77 -60.93
C SER A 26 27.48 34.98 -59.40
N THR A 27 28.67 35.37 -58.96
CA THR A 27 29.08 36.73 -58.51
C THR A 27 28.41 37.27 -57.24
N GLY A 28 29.22 37.44 -56.19
CA GLY A 28 28.91 38.22 -54.99
C GLY A 28 30.07 38.22 -53.99
N ALA A 29 31.09 39.05 -54.25
CA ALA A 29 32.21 39.40 -53.35
C ALA A 29 31.71 40.17 -52.10
N GLY A 30 32.41 40.26 -50.97
CA GLY A 30 33.78 39.89 -50.62
C GLY A 30 34.15 40.27 -49.18
N ASN A 31 35.43 40.04 -48.84
CA ASN A 31 36.26 40.48 -47.69
C ASN A 31 35.70 40.29 -46.27
N GLY A 32 36.41 39.67 -45.32
CA GLY A 32 37.86 39.64 -45.12
C GLY A 32 38.18 40.52 -43.92
N GLY A 33 38.52 39.90 -42.78
CA GLY A 33 38.91 40.60 -41.56
C GLY A 33 38.96 39.69 -40.34
N GLU A 34 40.09 39.01 -40.13
CA GLU A 34 40.50 38.58 -38.79
C GLU A 34 40.88 39.81 -37.96
N PRO A 35 40.68 39.72 -36.63
CA PRO A 35 41.78 40.08 -35.75
C PRO A 35 42.04 39.01 -34.68
N THR A 36 43.32 38.71 -34.53
CA THR A 36 43.93 37.99 -33.42
C THR A 36 43.74 38.71 -32.08
N GLY A 37 43.45 37.97 -31.00
CA GLY A 37 43.44 38.54 -29.64
C GLY A 37 42.95 37.58 -28.55
N THR A 38 43.87 36.75 -28.05
CA THR A 38 43.98 36.13 -26.71
C THR A 38 42.82 36.24 -25.70
N GLY A 39 42.38 35.10 -25.14
CA GLY A 39 41.72 35.09 -23.83
C GLY A 39 40.84 33.90 -23.48
N ASN A 40 41.45 32.85 -22.92
CA ASN A 40 40.92 31.95 -21.89
C ASN A 40 39.73 31.00 -22.19
N GLY A 41 40.03 29.70 -22.07
CA GLY A 41 39.17 28.61 -21.57
C GLY A 41 37.70 28.55 -22.00
N GLY A 42 37.39 27.65 -22.93
CA GLY A 42 36.01 27.27 -23.25
C GLY A 42 35.86 25.76 -23.45
N GLU A 43 35.35 25.08 -22.42
CA GLU A 43 34.78 23.74 -22.53
C GLU A 43 33.67 23.72 -23.61
N PRO A 44 33.47 22.59 -24.32
CA PRO A 44 32.44 22.51 -25.35
C PRO A 44 31.02 22.59 -24.75
N GLY A 45 30.35 23.68 -25.12
CA GLY A 45 28.94 24.06 -24.99
C GLY A 45 27.92 22.99 -24.61
N MET A 46 27.33 23.19 -23.43
CA MET A 46 26.09 22.58 -22.94
C MET A 46 24.86 23.23 -23.59
N TYR A 47 23.96 22.42 -24.15
CA TYR A 47 22.71 22.81 -24.83
C TYR A 47 21.90 23.94 -24.14
N PRO A 48 21.37 24.93 -24.90
CA PRO A 48 20.51 25.99 -24.35
C PRO A 48 19.15 25.45 -23.88
N ASN A 49 18.74 25.89 -22.70
CA ASN A 49 17.60 25.37 -21.94
C ASN A 49 16.25 25.88 -22.54
N ARG A 50 15.57 25.02 -23.32
CA ARG A 50 14.29 25.30 -24.04
C ARG A 50 13.13 25.85 -23.18
N PHE A 51 13.23 25.82 -21.86
CA PHE A 51 12.17 26.22 -20.92
C PHE A 51 12.16 27.71 -20.54
N ARG A 52 13.17 28.49 -20.93
CA ARG A 52 13.28 29.91 -20.53
C ARG A 52 12.33 30.88 -21.25
N ALA A 53 11.72 30.50 -22.38
CA ALA A 53 11.09 31.47 -23.30
C ALA A 53 9.56 31.36 -23.52
N SER A 54 8.77 30.60 -22.74
CA SER A 54 7.40 30.23 -23.17
C SER A 54 6.25 30.37 -22.17
N GLY A 55 6.32 31.23 -21.14
CA GLY A 55 5.19 31.45 -20.20
C GLY A 55 4.84 30.23 -19.31
N VAL A 56 5.66 29.18 -19.39
CA VAL A 56 5.56 27.91 -18.64
C VAL A 56 5.59 28.15 -17.13
N LYS A 57 6.34 29.14 -16.64
CA LYS A 57 6.41 29.51 -15.22
C LYS A 57 5.05 29.96 -14.65
N ALA A 58 4.34 30.85 -15.34
CA ALA A 58 3.02 31.33 -14.91
C ALA A 58 1.92 30.25 -14.98
N ARG A 59 2.11 29.27 -15.87
CA ARG A 59 1.24 28.08 -16.00
C ARG A 59 1.44 27.13 -14.81
N HIS A 60 2.67 26.75 -14.50
CA HIS A 60 2.96 25.90 -13.34
C HIS A 60 2.53 26.57 -12.03
N LEU A 61 2.74 27.88 -11.90
CA LEU A 61 2.33 28.63 -10.72
C LEU A 61 0.81 28.57 -10.46
N ARG A 62 -0.02 28.91 -11.46
CA ARG A 62 -1.50 28.83 -11.32
C ARG A 62 -1.97 27.42 -10.97
N ALA A 63 -1.31 26.43 -11.55
CA ALA A 63 -1.68 25.04 -11.36
C ALA A 63 -1.27 24.51 -9.97
N HIS A 64 -0.15 24.98 -9.39
CA HIS A 64 0.23 24.66 -8.00
C HIS A 64 -0.62 25.38 -6.95
N VAL A 65 -1.12 26.57 -7.25
CA VAL A 65 -2.11 27.25 -6.39
C VAL A 65 -3.38 26.40 -6.24
N LEU A 66 -3.86 25.78 -7.34
CA LEU A 66 -5.01 24.87 -7.28
C LEU A 66 -4.73 23.62 -6.44
N VAL A 67 -3.53 23.02 -6.55
CA VAL A 67 -3.13 21.88 -5.70
C VAL A 67 -3.18 22.28 -4.22
N VAL A 68 -2.60 23.43 -3.86
CA VAL A 68 -2.61 23.91 -2.47
C VAL A 68 -4.02 24.25 -1.98
N ALA A 69 -4.88 24.80 -2.84
CA ALA A 69 -6.27 25.08 -2.50
C ALA A 69 -7.04 23.78 -2.14
N TRP A 70 -6.87 22.72 -2.94
CA TRP A 70 -7.46 21.41 -2.62
C TRP A 70 -6.91 20.81 -1.32
N LEU A 71 -5.60 20.93 -1.06
CA LEU A 71 -5.00 20.51 0.22
C LEU A 71 -5.57 21.30 1.40
N GLY A 72 -5.76 22.62 1.23
CA GLY A 72 -6.38 23.48 2.24
C GLY A 72 -7.84 23.11 2.54
N LEU A 73 -8.59 22.65 1.54
CA LEU A 73 -9.97 22.16 1.71
C LEU A 73 -10.05 20.76 2.32
N ALA A 74 -9.07 19.89 2.05
CA ALA A 74 -9.04 18.53 2.60
C ALA A 74 -8.80 18.52 4.13
N LEU A 75 -8.03 19.47 4.67
CA LEU A 75 -7.70 19.55 6.10
C LEU A 75 -8.92 19.73 7.03
N PRO A 76 -9.84 20.69 6.80
CA PRO A 76 -11.09 20.80 7.55
C PRO A 76 -11.96 19.55 7.47
N ALA A 77 -11.97 18.85 6.32
CA ALA A 77 -12.74 17.62 6.16
C ALA A 77 -12.17 16.47 7.03
N VAL A 78 -10.84 16.38 7.18
CA VAL A 78 -10.20 15.45 8.14
C VAL A 78 -10.58 15.82 9.59
N ALA A 79 -10.59 17.11 9.95
CA ALA A 79 -10.97 17.54 11.31
C ALA A 79 -12.44 17.26 11.66
N ALA A 80 -13.33 17.25 10.66
CA ALA A 80 -14.76 16.96 10.83
C ALA A 80 -15.12 15.47 10.69
N GLN A 81 -14.14 14.58 10.53
CA GLN A 81 -14.38 13.15 10.26
C GLN A 81 -15.12 12.41 11.38
N GLU A 82 -15.03 12.90 12.62
CA GLU A 82 -15.73 12.33 13.78
C GLU A 82 -17.18 12.83 13.93
N THR A 83 -17.49 14.01 13.38
CA THR A 83 -18.77 14.71 13.59
C THR A 83 -19.69 14.66 12.36
N LEU A 84 -19.14 14.47 11.16
CA LEU A 84 -19.88 14.41 9.91
C LEU A 84 -19.76 13.02 9.26
N PRO A 85 -20.87 12.28 9.11
CA PRO A 85 -20.92 10.95 8.49
C PRO A 85 -20.14 10.79 7.16
N VAL A 86 -20.14 11.83 6.32
CA VAL A 86 -19.54 11.84 4.97
C VAL A 86 -18.10 12.38 4.95
N ALA A 87 -17.60 12.94 6.05
CA ALA A 87 -16.38 13.74 6.04
C ALA A 87 -15.11 12.93 5.74
N ARG A 88 -15.03 11.65 6.15
CA ARG A 88 -13.92 10.76 5.75
C ARG A 88 -13.89 10.56 4.23
N TRP A 89 -15.03 10.25 3.61
CA TRP A 89 -15.12 10.10 2.15
C TRP A 89 -14.73 11.39 1.42
N LEU A 90 -15.22 12.54 1.90
CA LEU A 90 -14.95 13.85 1.33
C LEU A 90 -13.47 14.21 1.44
N ALA A 91 -12.84 13.98 2.60
CA ALA A 91 -11.41 14.21 2.82
C ALA A 91 -10.54 13.40 1.85
N VAL A 92 -10.82 12.10 1.70
CA VAL A 92 -10.08 11.23 0.77
C VAL A 92 -10.18 11.71 -0.67
N HIS A 93 -11.39 12.04 -1.14
CA HIS A 93 -11.59 12.43 -2.53
C HIS A 93 -11.15 13.87 -2.82
N MET A 94 -11.29 14.80 -1.88
CA MET A 94 -10.69 16.15 -2.02
C MET A 94 -9.17 16.07 -2.16
N PHE A 95 -8.53 15.20 -1.37
CA PHE A 95 -7.09 14.99 -1.42
C PHE A 95 -6.64 14.30 -2.72
N LEU A 96 -7.18 13.10 -3.03
CA LEU A 96 -6.75 12.32 -4.19
C LEU A 96 -7.30 12.85 -5.52
N LEU A 97 -8.61 13.02 -5.61
CA LEU A 97 -9.28 13.43 -6.83
C LEU A 97 -9.14 14.93 -7.09
N GLY A 98 -9.03 15.77 -6.05
CA GLY A 98 -8.74 17.19 -6.17
C GLY A 98 -7.25 17.49 -6.34
N ALA A 99 -6.47 17.39 -5.25
CA ALA A 99 -5.08 17.85 -5.21
C ALA A 99 -4.14 17.00 -6.06
N VAL A 100 -4.15 15.67 -5.87
CA VAL A 100 -3.16 14.76 -6.49
C VAL A 100 -3.43 14.59 -7.98
N THR A 101 -4.69 14.42 -8.38
CA THR A 101 -5.09 14.36 -9.80
C THR A 101 -4.72 15.63 -10.56
N THR A 102 -4.93 16.80 -9.95
CA THR A 102 -4.50 18.08 -10.53
C THR A 102 -2.98 18.08 -10.74
N ALA A 103 -2.20 17.67 -9.74
CA ALA A 103 -0.73 17.58 -9.85
C ALA A 103 -0.29 16.62 -10.98
N ILE A 104 -0.88 15.42 -11.07
CA ILE A 104 -0.54 14.41 -12.07
C ILE A 104 -0.83 14.92 -13.48
N LEU A 105 -1.99 15.55 -13.73
CA LEU A 105 -2.35 16.08 -15.05
C LEU A 105 -1.39 17.17 -15.55
N ILE A 106 -0.81 17.95 -14.64
CA ILE A 106 0.17 18.99 -14.96
C ILE A 106 1.53 18.37 -15.28
N TRP A 107 2.03 17.53 -14.37
CA TRP A 107 3.39 16.99 -14.45
C TRP A 107 3.54 15.94 -15.54
N SER A 108 2.52 15.12 -15.79
CA SER A 108 2.54 14.14 -16.89
C SER A 108 2.69 14.79 -18.26
N GLU A 109 2.00 15.91 -18.54
CA GLU A 109 2.19 16.67 -19.78
C GLU A 109 3.60 17.28 -19.83
N HIS A 110 4.04 17.92 -18.74
CA HIS A 110 5.37 18.52 -18.65
C HIS A 110 6.48 17.50 -18.95
N PHE A 111 6.43 16.34 -18.29
CA PHE A 111 7.40 15.27 -18.50
C PHE A 111 7.26 14.61 -19.86
N ALA A 112 6.04 14.43 -20.40
CA ALA A 112 5.87 13.86 -21.73
C ALA A 112 6.51 14.74 -22.83
N VAL A 113 6.36 16.06 -22.70
CA VAL A 113 7.01 17.04 -23.58
C VAL A 113 8.53 17.00 -23.41
N ALA A 114 9.02 17.06 -22.17
CA ALA A 114 10.45 17.05 -21.87
C ALA A 114 11.15 15.77 -22.39
N LEU A 115 10.57 14.59 -22.13
CA LEU A 115 11.17 13.29 -22.46
C LEU A 115 11.10 12.92 -23.94
N SER A 116 10.08 13.41 -24.65
CA SER A 116 9.90 13.13 -26.09
C SER A 116 10.54 14.19 -26.98
N HIS A 117 11.11 15.25 -26.40
CA HIS A 117 11.54 16.46 -27.13
C HIS A 117 10.46 17.02 -28.07
N ALA A 118 9.19 16.83 -27.71
CA ALA A 118 8.04 17.20 -28.53
C ALA A 118 7.72 18.70 -28.42
N LYS A 119 6.95 19.23 -29.37
CA LYS A 119 6.45 20.62 -29.29
C LYS A 119 5.50 20.75 -28.10
N ILE A 120 5.62 21.84 -27.35
CA ILE A 120 4.74 22.15 -26.22
C ILE A 120 3.29 22.28 -26.75
N PRO A 121 2.30 21.59 -26.16
CA PRO A 121 0.90 21.74 -26.52
C PRO A 121 0.39 23.18 -26.32
N ASP A 122 -0.67 23.54 -27.05
CA ASP A 122 -1.32 24.85 -26.92
C ASP A 122 -1.73 25.13 -25.46
N ALA A 123 -1.31 26.29 -24.95
CA ALA A 123 -1.56 26.69 -23.57
C ALA A 123 -3.06 26.83 -23.24
N ARG A 124 -3.88 27.28 -24.19
CA ARG A 124 -5.34 27.41 -24.01
C ARG A 124 -6.00 26.05 -23.90
N TRP A 125 -5.59 25.12 -24.76
CA TRP A 125 -6.10 23.75 -24.74
C TRP A 125 -5.75 23.03 -23.43
N SER A 126 -4.50 23.14 -22.98
CA SER A 126 -4.08 22.51 -21.73
C SER A 126 -4.74 23.16 -20.50
N ALA A 127 -4.99 24.47 -20.50
CA ALA A 127 -5.74 25.15 -19.44
C ALA A 127 -7.22 24.75 -19.41
N ALA A 128 -7.87 24.70 -20.57
CA ALA A 128 -9.27 24.26 -20.70
C ALA A 128 -9.45 22.85 -20.15
N ARG A 129 -8.59 21.91 -20.56
CA ARG A 129 -8.63 20.52 -20.08
C ARG A 129 -8.47 20.41 -18.56
N LEU A 130 -7.55 21.19 -17.97
CA LEU A 130 -7.32 21.19 -16.53
C LEU A 130 -8.52 21.78 -15.76
N ALA A 131 -9.12 22.84 -16.30
CA ALA A 131 -10.33 23.44 -15.75
C ALA A 131 -11.52 22.48 -15.82
N THR A 132 -11.73 21.83 -16.96
CA THR A 132 -12.80 20.82 -17.13
C THR A 132 -12.65 19.68 -16.13
N ALA A 133 -11.44 19.16 -15.93
CA ALA A 133 -11.19 18.13 -14.92
C ALA A 133 -11.56 18.61 -13.51
N ASN A 134 -11.12 19.81 -13.10
CA ASN A 134 -11.40 20.34 -11.75
C ASN A 134 -12.89 20.66 -11.52
N LEU A 135 -13.60 21.16 -12.54
CA LEU A 135 -15.05 21.36 -12.49
C LEU A 135 -15.80 20.03 -12.32
N ALA A 136 -15.38 19.00 -13.06
CA ALA A 136 -15.94 17.66 -12.93
C ALA A 136 -15.71 17.08 -11.52
N VAL A 137 -14.52 17.27 -10.95
CA VAL A 137 -14.22 16.85 -9.57
C VAL A 137 -15.12 17.56 -8.57
N ALA A 138 -15.23 18.89 -8.63
CA ALA A 138 -16.10 19.65 -7.73
C ALA A 138 -17.57 19.23 -7.85
N GLY A 139 -18.07 19.03 -9.07
CA GLY A 139 -19.42 18.54 -9.32
C GLY A 139 -19.67 17.12 -8.79
N LEU A 140 -18.68 16.23 -8.89
CA LEU A 140 -18.76 14.86 -8.37
C LEU A 140 -18.80 14.84 -6.84
N LEU A 141 -17.93 15.62 -6.18
CA LEU A 141 -17.94 15.78 -4.72
C LEU A 141 -19.28 16.32 -4.22
N ALA A 142 -19.81 17.38 -4.87
CA ALA A 142 -21.10 17.96 -4.52
C ALA A 142 -22.28 17.01 -4.78
N GLY A 143 -22.27 16.29 -5.90
CA GLY A 143 -23.31 15.33 -6.28
C GLY A 143 -23.43 14.17 -5.30
N VAL A 144 -22.31 13.58 -4.89
CA VAL A 144 -22.31 12.50 -3.88
C VAL A 144 -22.69 13.03 -2.51
N TRP A 145 -22.13 14.17 -2.08
CA TRP A 145 -22.43 14.77 -0.78
C TRP A 145 -23.91 15.13 -0.61
N THR A 146 -24.55 15.65 -1.66
CA THR A 146 -25.97 16.02 -1.66
C THR A 146 -26.91 14.90 -2.09
N ALA A 147 -26.38 13.68 -2.29
CA ALA A 147 -27.12 12.52 -2.79
C ALA A 147 -27.88 12.75 -4.12
N ARG A 148 -27.36 13.61 -5.01
CA ARG A 148 -27.95 13.95 -6.31
C ARG A 148 -27.36 13.09 -7.42
N SER A 149 -27.99 11.94 -7.69
CA SER A 149 -27.52 10.93 -8.66
C SER A 149 -27.26 11.48 -10.08
N VAL A 150 -28.12 12.39 -10.56
CA VAL A 150 -27.97 13.04 -11.89
C VAL A 150 -26.72 13.92 -11.95
N LEU A 151 -26.47 14.72 -10.91
CA LEU A 151 -25.27 15.57 -10.84
C LEU A 151 -24.01 14.71 -10.76
N THR A 152 -24.03 13.62 -9.99
CA THR A 152 -22.93 12.65 -9.93
C THR A 152 -22.66 12.01 -11.28
N ALA A 153 -23.69 11.61 -12.02
CA ALA A 153 -23.57 11.00 -13.35
C ALA A 153 -22.97 11.97 -14.38
N LEU A 154 -23.50 13.19 -14.48
CA LEU A 154 -23.00 14.21 -15.41
C LEU A 154 -21.54 14.57 -15.10
N SER A 155 -21.20 14.70 -13.83
CA SER A 155 -19.83 15.01 -13.39
C SER A 155 -18.85 13.87 -13.69
N ALA A 156 -19.27 12.61 -13.54
CA ALA A 156 -18.46 11.45 -13.90
C ALA A 156 -18.18 11.39 -15.41
N VAL A 157 -19.19 11.65 -16.25
CA VAL A 157 -19.03 11.74 -17.72
C VAL A 157 -18.05 12.86 -18.10
N LEU A 158 -18.18 14.02 -17.46
CA LEU A 158 -17.29 15.16 -17.71
C LEU A 158 -15.83 14.85 -17.32
N LEU A 159 -15.63 14.14 -16.20
CA LEU A 159 -14.30 13.70 -15.76
C LEU A 159 -13.68 12.70 -16.75
N VAL A 160 -14.46 11.71 -17.22
CA VAL A 160 -14.03 10.74 -18.24
C VAL A 160 -13.65 11.44 -19.54
N ALA A 161 -14.44 12.43 -19.99
CA ALA A 161 -14.13 13.22 -21.18
C ALA A 161 -12.81 14.01 -21.04
N ALA A 162 -12.58 14.64 -19.89
CA ALA A 162 -11.34 15.37 -19.62
C ALA A 162 -10.11 14.43 -19.59
N ALA A 163 -10.24 13.26 -18.97
CA ALA A 163 -9.20 12.23 -18.95
C ALA A 163 -8.92 11.65 -20.35
N ALA A 164 -9.95 11.36 -21.14
CA ALA A 164 -9.81 10.89 -22.52
C ALA A 164 -9.08 11.94 -23.40
N ALA A 165 -9.45 13.22 -23.27
CA ALA A 165 -8.75 14.31 -23.96
C ALA A 165 -7.26 14.39 -23.55
N HIS A 166 -6.95 14.14 -22.28
CA HIS A 166 -5.57 14.09 -21.80
C HIS A 166 -4.79 12.91 -22.39
N LEU A 167 -5.41 11.72 -22.42
CA LEU A 167 -4.83 10.52 -23.04
C LEU A 167 -4.51 10.74 -24.52
N VAL A 168 -5.40 11.40 -25.27
CA VAL A 168 -5.16 11.75 -26.69
C VAL A 168 -3.93 12.65 -26.84
N VAL A 169 -3.75 13.65 -25.96
CA VAL A 169 -2.56 14.51 -25.97
C VAL A 169 -1.30 13.69 -25.72
N LEU A 170 -1.28 12.83 -24.69
CA LEU A 170 -0.14 11.97 -24.38
C LEU A 170 0.19 10.99 -25.52
N VAL A 171 -0.83 10.47 -26.23
CA VAL A 171 -0.65 9.59 -27.38
C VAL A 171 -0.04 10.35 -28.58
N ARG A 172 -0.56 11.54 -28.89
CA ARG A 172 -0.05 12.39 -29.99
C ARG A 172 1.40 12.80 -29.76
N LEU A 173 1.76 13.21 -28.54
CA LEU A 173 3.12 13.60 -28.17
C LEU A 173 4.14 12.48 -28.42
N GLY A 174 3.75 11.22 -28.27
CA GLY A 174 4.65 10.10 -28.60
C GLY A 174 4.58 9.60 -30.04
N ARG A 175 3.70 10.12 -30.91
CA ARG A 175 3.72 9.74 -32.34
C ARG A 175 4.63 10.65 -33.18
N GLY A 176 4.74 11.94 -32.83
CA GLY A 176 5.49 12.93 -33.62
C GLY A 176 6.98 13.10 -33.30
N ALA A 177 7.59 12.25 -32.48
CA ALA A 177 8.96 12.41 -31.99
C ALA A 177 9.94 11.39 -32.60
N LEU A 178 10.90 11.88 -33.40
CA LEU A 178 12.10 11.16 -33.84
C LEU A 178 13.12 11.12 -32.69
N GLY A 179 13.51 9.94 -32.22
CA GLY A 179 14.78 9.76 -31.49
C GLY A 179 14.84 9.99 -29.97
N GLY A 180 13.73 10.05 -29.24
CA GLY A 180 13.77 10.16 -27.76
C GLY A 180 14.05 8.82 -27.07
N ARG A 181 15.27 8.61 -26.54
CA ARG A 181 15.66 7.40 -25.77
C ARG A 181 14.67 7.07 -24.63
N LEU A 182 14.01 8.09 -24.05
CA LEU A 182 13.10 7.98 -22.91
C LEU A 182 11.60 7.96 -23.26
N LYS A 183 11.26 7.91 -24.56
CA LYS A 183 9.89 7.81 -25.06
C LYS A 183 9.03 6.73 -24.38
N PRO A 184 9.55 5.55 -24.01
CA PRO A 184 8.75 4.53 -23.33
C PRO A 184 8.21 4.92 -21.94
N ILE A 185 8.82 5.91 -21.26
CA ILE A 185 8.35 6.39 -19.95
C ILE A 185 6.99 7.10 -20.07
N VAL A 186 6.70 7.71 -21.23
CA VAL A 186 5.42 8.39 -21.48
C VAL A 186 4.24 7.42 -21.45
N SER A 187 4.48 6.13 -21.70
CA SER A 187 3.45 5.10 -21.69
C SER A 187 2.87 4.86 -20.29
N PHE A 188 3.59 5.15 -19.21
CA PHE A 188 3.05 5.10 -17.84
C PHE A 188 1.91 6.09 -17.64
N TYR A 189 2.08 7.34 -18.09
CA TYR A 189 1.05 8.37 -17.98
C TYR A 189 -0.19 8.02 -18.80
N ARG A 190 -0.01 7.33 -19.93
CA ARG A 190 -1.13 6.84 -20.75
C ARG A 190 -1.93 5.75 -20.03
N ALA A 191 -1.23 4.75 -19.49
CA ALA A 191 -1.86 3.67 -18.73
C ALA A 191 -2.58 4.21 -17.48
N ALA A 192 -1.95 5.15 -16.76
CA ALA A 192 -2.57 5.83 -15.63
C ALA A 192 -3.85 6.57 -16.02
N THR A 193 -3.84 7.31 -17.13
CA THR A 193 -5.03 8.05 -17.58
C THR A 193 -6.18 7.11 -17.95
N ALA A 194 -5.88 5.93 -18.50
CA ALA A 194 -6.88 4.89 -18.72
C ALA A 194 -7.46 4.35 -17.40
N ALA A 195 -6.61 4.19 -16.38
CA ALA A 195 -7.04 3.80 -15.04
C ALA A 195 -7.94 4.85 -14.36
N LEU A 196 -7.69 6.15 -14.56
CA LEU A 196 -8.59 7.21 -14.09
C LEU A 196 -9.99 7.11 -14.72
N ILE A 197 -10.06 6.81 -16.01
CA ILE A 197 -11.35 6.62 -16.72
C ILE A 197 -12.12 5.44 -16.11
N ALA A 198 -11.45 4.29 -15.92
CA ALA A 198 -12.06 3.12 -15.29
C ALA A 198 -12.49 3.40 -13.84
N GLY A 199 -11.66 4.10 -13.06
CA GLY A 199 -11.96 4.52 -11.70
C GLY A 199 -13.17 5.43 -11.60
N ALA A 200 -13.30 6.41 -12.50
CA ALA A 200 -14.45 7.32 -12.55
C ALA A 200 -15.77 6.58 -12.82
N VAL A 201 -15.76 5.58 -13.71
CA VAL A 201 -16.93 4.73 -14.00
C VAL A 201 -17.32 3.87 -12.79
N LEU A 202 -16.35 3.18 -12.17
CA LEU A 202 -16.60 2.37 -10.98
C LEU A 202 -17.11 3.21 -9.79
N GLY A 203 -16.55 4.41 -9.60
CA GLY A 203 -16.98 5.34 -8.55
C GLY A 203 -18.41 5.83 -8.74
N TRP A 204 -18.81 6.11 -9.99
CA TRP A 204 -20.20 6.45 -10.32
C TRP A 204 -21.18 5.29 -10.04
N MET A 205 -20.83 4.06 -10.41
CA MET A 205 -21.65 2.87 -10.13
C MET A 205 -21.87 2.66 -8.62
N LEU A 206 -20.83 2.85 -7.82
CA LEU A 206 -20.89 2.76 -6.35
C LEU A 206 -21.77 3.86 -5.75
N ALA A 207 -21.66 5.09 -6.26
CA ALA A 207 -22.42 6.23 -5.76
C ALA A 207 -23.90 6.20 -6.14
N THR A 208 -24.29 5.46 -7.20
CA THR A 208 -25.66 5.45 -7.72
C THR A 208 -26.40 4.13 -7.51
N GLY A 209 -25.78 3.12 -6.87
CA GLY A 209 -26.45 1.87 -6.53
C GLY A 209 -26.46 0.80 -7.62
N GLY A 210 -25.68 0.95 -8.69
CA GLY A 210 -25.57 -0.04 -9.78
C GLY A 210 -24.87 -1.34 -9.40
N ALA A 211 -24.69 -1.59 -8.10
CA ALA A 211 -23.85 -2.65 -7.56
C ALA A 211 -24.58 -3.97 -7.26
N GLY A 212 -25.92 -4.04 -7.31
CA GLY A 212 -26.64 -5.33 -7.30
C GLY A 212 -26.40 -6.23 -6.06
N GLY A 213 -26.31 -5.66 -4.85
CA GLY A 213 -26.20 -6.38 -3.57
C GLY A 213 -24.89 -6.12 -2.79
N PRO A 214 -24.80 -6.55 -1.51
CA PRO A 214 -23.69 -6.21 -0.61
C PRO A 214 -22.32 -6.71 -1.09
N ASP A 215 -22.23 -7.96 -1.53
CA ASP A 215 -20.97 -8.55 -2.03
C ASP A 215 -20.44 -7.86 -3.28
N ARG A 216 -21.34 -7.52 -4.21
CA ARG A 216 -20.96 -6.89 -5.47
C ARG A 216 -20.64 -5.41 -5.28
N TYR A 217 -21.28 -4.71 -4.34
CA TYR A 217 -20.87 -3.37 -3.90
C TYR A 217 -19.45 -3.38 -3.33
N ALA A 218 -19.16 -4.30 -2.43
CA ALA A 218 -17.87 -4.37 -1.79
C ALA A 218 -16.74 -4.77 -2.77
N GLY A 219 -17.02 -5.64 -3.76
CA GLY A 219 -16.09 -5.94 -4.86
C GLY A 219 -15.81 -4.75 -5.78
N LEU A 220 -16.85 -4.02 -6.20
CA LEU A 220 -16.70 -2.80 -7.00
C LEU A 220 -15.93 -1.70 -6.26
N ARG A 221 -16.13 -1.61 -4.93
CA ARG A 221 -15.40 -0.67 -4.05
C ARG A 221 -13.90 -0.96 -4.05
N MET A 222 -13.50 -2.23 -3.88
CA MET A 222 -12.07 -2.59 -3.97
C MET A 222 -11.50 -2.31 -5.35
N ALA A 223 -12.20 -2.67 -6.42
CA ALA A 223 -11.79 -2.39 -7.79
C ALA A 223 -11.58 -0.87 -8.03
N HIS A 224 -12.47 -0.03 -7.50
CA HIS A 224 -12.35 1.43 -7.55
C HIS A 224 -11.11 1.94 -6.80
N ILE A 225 -10.87 1.46 -5.57
CA ILE A 225 -9.71 1.81 -4.76
C ILE A 225 -8.40 1.45 -5.49
N HIS A 226 -8.31 0.24 -6.02
CA HIS A 226 -7.10 -0.26 -6.71
C HIS A 226 -6.81 0.50 -8.00
N VAL A 227 -7.82 0.68 -8.86
CA VAL A 227 -7.61 1.35 -10.16
C VAL A 227 -7.25 2.82 -10.00
N THR A 228 -7.75 3.47 -8.95
CA THR A 228 -7.46 4.90 -8.68
C THR A 228 -6.14 5.11 -7.95
N LEU A 229 -5.83 4.31 -6.91
CA LEU A 229 -4.57 4.45 -6.17
C LEU A 229 -3.37 3.86 -6.93
N LEU A 230 -3.48 2.66 -7.47
CA LEU A 230 -2.35 1.98 -8.12
C LEU A 230 -2.24 2.36 -9.59
N GLY A 231 -3.38 2.48 -10.27
CA GLY A 231 -3.41 2.92 -11.65
C GLY A 231 -3.16 4.40 -11.83
N TRP A 232 -4.11 5.21 -11.38
CA TRP A 232 -4.04 6.65 -11.65
C TRP A 232 -2.89 7.33 -10.89
N ILE A 233 -2.59 6.94 -9.66
CA ILE A 233 -1.52 7.59 -8.87
C ILE A 233 -0.20 6.79 -8.89
N GLY A 234 -0.26 5.47 -8.73
CA GLY A 234 0.93 4.62 -8.69
C GLY A 234 1.72 4.57 -10.01
N LEU A 235 1.06 4.37 -11.16
CA LEU A 235 1.75 4.28 -12.45
C LEU A 235 2.52 5.57 -12.82
N PRO A 236 1.96 6.81 -12.68
CA PRO A 236 2.73 8.02 -12.91
C PRO A 236 3.90 8.17 -11.97
N VAL A 237 3.77 7.79 -10.70
CA VAL A 237 4.87 7.85 -9.74
C VAL A 237 6.00 6.92 -10.18
N LEU A 238 5.71 5.64 -10.42
CA LEU A 238 6.69 4.66 -10.88
C LEU A 238 7.37 5.10 -12.18
N GLY A 239 6.59 5.59 -13.16
CA GLY A 239 7.13 6.12 -14.41
C GLY A 239 8.03 7.35 -14.22
N THR A 240 7.62 8.28 -13.35
CA THR A 240 8.36 9.52 -13.08
C THR A 240 9.67 9.23 -12.34
N LEU A 241 9.67 8.26 -11.41
CA LEU A 241 10.85 7.93 -10.61
C LEU A 241 12.06 7.54 -11.47
N PHE A 242 11.86 6.84 -12.60
CA PHE A 242 12.95 6.53 -13.54
C PHE A 242 13.73 7.75 -14.05
N MET A 243 13.11 8.93 -14.03
CA MET A 243 13.75 10.18 -14.41
C MET A 243 14.07 11.08 -13.22
N LEU A 244 13.09 11.27 -12.33
CA LEU A 244 13.21 12.20 -11.22
C LEU A 244 14.31 11.75 -10.25
N TRP A 245 14.46 10.45 -10.04
CA TRP A 245 15.40 9.91 -9.07
C TRP A 245 16.88 10.16 -9.44
N PRO A 246 17.37 9.81 -10.66
CA PRO A 246 18.70 10.24 -11.09
C PRO A 246 18.92 11.76 -10.99
N THR A 247 17.88 12.55 -11.28
CA THR A 247 17.96 14.01 -11.30
C THR A 247 18.08 14.59 -9.87
N VAL A 248 17.35 14.03 -8.91
CA VAL A 248 17.45 14.38 -7.48
C VAL A 248 18.82 13.97 -6.92
N LEU A 249 19.38 12.88 -7.40
CA LEU A 249 20.71 12.38 -7.02
C LEU A 249 21.88 13.06 -7.76
N GLY A 250 21.61 13.79 -8.83
CA GLY A 250 22.65 14.47 -9.62
C GLY A 250 23.48 13.53 -10.50
N VAL A 251 22.95 12.35 -10.81
CA VAL A 251 23.66 11.30 -11.56
C VAL A 251 23.11 11.12 -12.97
N ARG A 252 23.97 10.72 -13.90
CA ARG A 252 23.55 10.41 -15.28
C ARG A 252 22.76 9.12 -15.34
N MET A 253 21.72 9.11 -16.16
CA MET A 253 20.83 7.97 -16.33
C MET A 253 21.53 6.85 -17.11
N ARG A 254 21.50 5.62 -16.57
CA ARG A 254 22.13 4.44 -17.19
C ARG A 254 21.38 3.96 -18.44
N ASP A 255 22.11 3.33 -19.34
CA ASP A 255 21.62 2.86 -20.64
C ASP A 255 20.49 1.83 -20.59
N ARG A 256 20.46 1.03 -19.51
CA ARG A 256 19.49 -0.05 -19.29
C ARG A 256 18.11 0.43 -18.78
N THR A 257 18.01 1.69 -18.33
CA THR A 257 16.80 2.24 -17.67
C THR A 257 15.54 2.16 -18.55
N VAL A 258 15.68 2.36 -19.86
CA VAL A 258 14.56 2.34 -20.82
C VAL A 258 13.97 0.95 -21.00
N LYS A 259 14.84 -0.07 -21.01
CA LYS A 259 14.39 -1.46 -21.13
C LYS A 259 13.64 -1.87 -19.87
N VAL A 260 14.18 -1.53 -18.70
CA VAL A 260 13.57 -1.81 -17.39
C VAL A 260 12.22 -1.11 -17.24
N SER A 261 12.13 0.17 -17.62
CA SER A 261 10.86 0.91 -17.50
C SER A 261 9.74 0.33 -18.35
N ARG A 262 10.03 -0.26 -19.52
CA ARG A 262 9.04 -0.99 -20.33
C ARG A 262 8.51 -2.23 -19.63
N TRP A 263 9.41 -2.99 -18.98
CA TRP A 263 9.04 -4.17 -18.22
C TRP A 263 8.20 -3.80 -17.00
N VAL A 264 8.60 -2.76 -16.26
CA VAL A 264 7.82 -2.24 -15.14
C VAL A 264 6.41 -1.84 -15.58
N LEU A 265 6.25 -1.12 -16.69
CA LEU A 265 4.93 -0.74 -17.17
C LEU A 265 4.09 -1.94 -17.59
N TRP A 266 4.72 -2.91 -18.27
CA TRP A 266 4.00 -4.10 -18.72
C TRP A 266 3.50 -4.89 -17.51
N LEU A 267 4.34 -5.11 -16.50
CA LEU A 267 3.99 -5.78 -15.25
C LEU A 267 2.91 -5.01 -14.47
N THR A 268 3.16 -3.74 -14.15
CA THR A 268 2.21 -2.92 -13.38
C THR A 268 0.90 -2.63 -14.11
N GLY A 269 0.95 -2.36 -15.41
CA GLY A 269 -0.25 -2.06 -16.19
C GLY A 269 -1.13 -3.29 -16.44
N SER A 270 -0.53 -4.42 -16.82
CA SER A 270 -1.29 -5.67 -17.03
C SER A 270 -1.79 -6.25 -15.71
N GLY A 271 -0.95 -6.21 -14.68
CA GLY A 271 -1.30 -6.62 -13.34
C GLY A 271 -2.51 -5.87 -12.79
N LEU A 272 -2.47 -4.54 -12.86
CA LEU A 272 -3.60 -3.73 -12.44
C LEU A 272 -4.90 -4.05 -13.19
N LEU A 273 -4.82 -4.23 -14.52
CA LEU A 273 -6.00 -4.53 -15.33
C LEU A 273 -6.66 -5.82 -14.86
N VAL A 274 -5.86 -6.86 -14.64
CA VAL A 274 -6.31 -8.17 -14.16
C VAL A 274 -6.87 -8.02 -12.74
N ALA A 275 -6.20 -7.26 -11.86
CA ALA A 275 -6.63 -7.02 -10.48
C ALA A 275 -8.04 -6.42 -10.42
N VAL A 276 -8.23 -5.32 -11.13
CA VAL A 276 -9.46 -4.52 -11.12
C VAL A 276 -10.63 -5.27 -11.73
N ALA A 277 -10.41 -5.96 -12.86
CA ALA A 277 -11.46 -6.76 -13.50
C ALA A 277 -11.93 -7.89 -12.58
N ALA A 278 -10.99 -8.56 -11.93
CA ALA A 278 -11.27 -9.67 -11.05
C ALA A 278 -11.99 -9.23 -9.75
N LEU A 279 -11.56 -8.14 -9.12
CA LEU A 279 -12.24 -7.57 -7.95
C LEU A 279 -13.69 -7.17 -8.25
N ALA A 280 -13.93 -6.55 -9.41
CA ALA A 280 -15.26 -6.15 -9.86
C ALA A 280 -16.19 -7.36 -10.12
N LEU A 281 -15.63 -8.47 -10.59
CA LEU A 281 -16.34 -9.73 -10.83
C LEU A 281 -16.48 -10.62 -9.59
N GLY A 282 -15.84 -10.24 -8.47
CA GLY A 282 -15.83 -11.05 -7.26
C GLY A 282 -14.86 -12.23 -7.30
N TRP A 283 -13.83 -12.16 -8.14
CA TRP A 283 -12.83 -13.20 -8.33
C TRP A 283 -11.54 -12.87 -7.58
N ARG A 284 -11.30 -13.58 -6.49
CA ARG A 284 -10.13 -13.36 -5.63
C ARG A 284 -8.81 -13.66 -6.32
N TRP A 285 -8.63 -14.87 -6.86
CA TRP A 285 -7.31 -15.31 -7.36
C TRP A 285 -6.80 -14.58 -8.59
N PRO A 286 -7.64 -14.30 -9.61
CA PRO A 286 -7.21 -13.42 -10.69
C PRO A 286 -6.86 -12.04 -10.13
N ALA A 287 -7.54 -11.56 -9.09
CA ALA A 287 -7.23 -10.27 -8.50
C ALA A 287 -5.84 -10.22 -7.83
N VAL A 288 -5.51 -11.30 -7.10
CA VAL A 288 -4.20 -11.55 -6.48
C VAL A 288 -3.10 -11.61 -7.53
N ALA A 289 -3.29 -12.40 -8.60
CA ALA A 289 -2.33 -12.48 -9.69
C ALA A 289 -2.08 -11.12 -10.34
N GLY A 290 -3.14 -10.32 -10.50
CA GLY A 290 -3.02 -8.95 -10.97
C GLY A 290 -2.20 -8.06 -10.04
N LEU A 291 -2.48 -8.07 -8.75
CA LEU A 291 -1.72 -7.30 -7.75
C LEU A 291 -0.26 -7.75 -7.64
N ALA A 292 0.01 -9.05 -7.73
CA ALA A 292 1.37 -9.59 -7.70
C ALA A 292 2.20 -9.08 -8.89
N LEU A 293 1.63 -9.09 -10.10
CA LEU A 293 2.25 -8.47 -11.27
C LEU A 293 2.50 -6.96 -11.06
N TYR A 294 1.61 -6.27 -10.34
CA TYR A 294 1.82 -4.89 -9.97
C TYR A 294 2.99 -4.68 -9.00
N VAL A 295 3.05 -5.46 -7.93
CA VAL A 295 4.15 -5.43 -6.95
C VAL A 295 5.49 -5.71 -7.64
N GLU A 296 5.55 -6.72 -8.50
CA GLU A 296 6.75 -7.08 -9.26
C GLU A 296 7.26 -5.93 -10.13
N GLY A 297 6.35 -5.29 -10.88
CA GLY A 297 6.73 -4.11 -11.65
C GLY A 297 7.25 -2.99 -10.75
N ALA A 298 6.57 -2.70 -9.63
CA ALA A 298 6.98 -1.65 -8.71
C ALA A 298 8.34 -1.96 -8.03
N ALA A 299 8.58 -3.20 -7.62
CA ALA A 299 9.83 -3.67 -7.02
C ALA A 299 10.99 -3.58 -8.03
N LEU A 300 10.76 -3.96 -9.29
CA LEU A 300 11.73 -3.80 -10.36
C LEU A 300 12.11 -2.32 -10.58
N ALA A 301 11.16 -1.40 -10.44
CA ALA A 301 11.45 0.03 -10.47
C ALA A 301 12.36 0.42 -9.29
N VAL A 302 11.96 0.09 -8.07
CA VAL A 302 12.70 0.44 -6.84
C VAL A 302 14.11 -0.12 -6.81
N ASN A 303 14.29 -1.37 -7.22
CA ASN A 303 15.61 -1.99 -7.33
C ASN A 303 16.55 -1.15 -8.21
N LEU A 304 16.07 -0.61 -9.33
CA LEU A 304 16.87 0.27 -10.17
C LEU A 304 17.19 1.60 -9.46
N LEU A 305 16.24 2.16 -8.71
CA LEU A 305 16.41 3.41 -7.96
C LEU A 305 17.46 3.24 -6.85
N VAL A 306 17.37 2.19 -6.03
CA VAL A 306 18.32 1.90 -4.95
C VAL A 306 19.75 1.75 -5.51
N ARG A 307 19.91 1.01 -6.60
CA ARG A 307 21.20 0.86 -7.30
C ARG A 307 21.76 2.15 -7.88
N THR A 308 20.96 3.19 -7.99
CA THR A 308 21.35 4.51 -8.50
C THR A 308 21.85 5.44 -7.38
N VAL A 309 21.51 5.15 -6.11
CA VAL A 309 21.94 5.93 -4.92
C VAL A 309 23.38 5.62 -4.52
N ARG A 310 23.81 4.36 -4.59
CA ARG A 310 25.10 3.91 -4.07
C ARG A 310 26.24 4.80 -4.61
N GLY A 311 26.89 5.54 -3.71
CA GLY A 311 28.06 6.38 -3.99
C GLY A 311 27.80 7.86 -4.34
N ASN A 312 26.55 8.35 -4.35
CA ASN A 312 26.25 9.72 -4.79
C ASN A 312 25.53 10.55 -3.71
N ARG A 313 26.00 11.78 -3.48
CA ARG A 313 25.32 12.72 -2.56
C ARG A 313 24.14 13.37 -3.27
N PRO A 314 22.90 13.31 -2.72
CA PRO A 314 21.74 13.89 -3.37
C PRO A 314 21.86 15.41 -3.47
N VAL A 315 21.40 15.96 -4.59
CA VAL A 315 21.25 17.41 -4.78
C VAL A 315 20.12 17.97 -3.90
N SER A 316 19.18 17.12 -3.48
CA SER A 316 18.14 17.44 -2.50
C SER A 316 17.91 16.22 -1.61
N ALA A 317 18.48 16.25 -0.40
CA ALA A 317 18.33 15.17 0.56
C ALA A 317 16.85 15.02 0.99
N ALA A 318 16.17 16.13 1.24
CA ALA A 318 14.77 16.11 1.66
C ALA A 318 13.87 15.44 0.62
N ALA A 319 14.02 15.80 -0.67
CA ALA A 319 13.22 15.21 -1.73
C ALA A 319 13.58 13.73 -1.95
N ALA A 320 14.86 13.38 -1.91
CA ALA A 320 15.31 11.99 -2.05
C ALA A 320 14.68 11.09 -0.98
N TRP A 321 14.79 11.50 0.29
CA TRP A 321 14.26 10.72 1.42
C TRP A 321 12.73 10.66 1.44
N MET A 322 12.04 11.76 1.11
CA MET A 322 10.58 11.76 1.01
C MET A 322 10.09 10.85 -0.12
N LEU A 323 10.71 10.94 -1.32
CA LEU A 323 10.35 10.07 -2.44
C LEU A 323 10.67 8.59 -2.17
N ALA A 324 11.80 8.32 -1.52
CA ALA A 324 12.18 6.98 -1.09
C ALA A 324 11.15 6.40 -0.14
N ALA A 325 10.91 7.08 0.99
CA ALA A 325 10.03 6.60 2.03
C ALA A 325 8.57 6.50 1.53
N ALA A 326 8.13 7.39 0.64
CA ALA A 326 6.81 7.27 0.03
C ALA A 326 6.69 6.06 -0.92
N THR A 327 7.75 5.77 -1.68
CA THR A 327 7.77 4.57 -2.54
C THR A 327 7.84 3.30 -1.69
N CYS A 328 8.50 3.34 -0.54
CA CYS A 328 8.45 2.27 0.46
C CYS A 328 7.02 2.09 0.99
N TRP A 329 6.32 3.16 1.38
CA TRP A 329 4.93 3.03 1.82
C TRP A 329 3.97 2.54 0.72
N LEU A 330 4.20 2.89 -0.55
CA LEU A 330 3.45 2.29 -1.67
C LEU A 330 3.66 0.79 -1.71
N LEU A 331 4.92 0.35 -1.66
CA LEU A 331 5.24 -1.08 -1.70
C LEU A 331 4.67 -1.80 -0.48
N ILE A 332 4.82 -1.23 0.72
CA ILE A 332 4.25 -1.76 1.97
C ILE A 332 2.74 -1.90 1.84
N ALA A 333 2.04 -0.86 1.40
CA ALA A 333 0.59 -0.91 1.32
C ALA A 333 0.07 -1.85 0.22
N VAL A 334 0.70 -1.89 -0.96
CA VAL A 334 0.27 -2.81 -2.03
C VAL A 334 0.66 -4.24 -1.71
N ALA A 335 1.78 -4.46 -1.03
CA ALA A 335 2.13 -5.76 -0.49
C ALA A 335 1.15 -6.19 0.60
N ALA A 336 0.70 -5.29 1.47
CA ALA A 336 -0.32 -5.57 2.47
C ALA A 336 -1.71 -5.82 1.86
N ASP A 337 -2.08 -5.10 0.80
CA ASP A 337 -3.35 -5.28 0.07
C ASP A 337 -3.35 -6.59 -0.73
N LEU A 338 -2.24 -6.86 -1.43
CA LEU A 338 -1.98 -8.15 -2.07
C LEU A 338 -2.05 -9.27 -1.05
N ALA A 339 -1.38 -9.11 0.09
CA ALA A 339 -1.44 -10.06 1.20
C ALA A 339 -2.89 -10.27 1.63
N TRP A 340 -3.61 -9.24 2.06
CA TRP A 340 -5.00 -9.41 2.52
C TRP A 340 -5.92 -10.05 1.48
N LEU A 341 -5.76 -9.72 0.19
CA LEU A 341 -6.56 -10.33 -0.87
C LEU A 341 -6.13 -11.77 -1.18
N ALA A 342 -4.83 -12.05 -1.05
CA ALA A 342 -4.24 -13.37 -1.20
C ALA A 342 -4.58 -14.27 -0.03
N THR A 343 -4.84 -13.71 1.15
CA THR A 343 -4.91 -14.48 2.38
C THR A 343 -6.31 -14.54 3.00
N ARG A 344 -7.11 -13.47 2.94
CA ARG A 344 -8.49 -13.42 3.47
C ARG A 344 -9.54 -13.72 2.38
N PRO A 345 -10.71 -14.32 2.71
CA PRO A 345 -11.85 -14.39 1.82
C PRO A 345 -12.12 -13.03 1.25
N LEU A 346 -12.63 -13.05 0.04
CA LEU A 346 -12.93 -11.81 -0.64
C LEU A 346 -13.87 -10.93 0.20
N ALA A 347 -14.81 -11.49 0.96
CA ALA A 347 -15.70 -10.77 1.88
C ALA A 347 -14.96 -10.04 3.03
N ALA A 348 -13.95 -10.65 3.64
CA ALA A 348 -13.17 -10.03 4.71
C ALA A 348 -12.10 -9.06 4.18
N ALA A 349 -11.49 -9.36 3.03
CA ALA A 349 -10.60 -8.41 2.33
C ALA A 349 -11.35 -7.14 1.90
N ARG A 350 -12.60 -7.30 1.46
CA ARG A 350 -13.54 -6.22 1.08
C ARG A 350 -13.83 -5.23 2.21
N THR A 351 -13.90 -5.70 3.45
CA THR A 351 -14.18 -4.88 4.63
C THR A 351 -12.89 -4.35 5.27
N GLY A 352 -11.76 -5.06 5.11
CA GLY A 352 -10.47 -4.71 5.73
C GLY A 352 -9.71 -3.54 5.09
N ILE A 353 -9.86 -3.29 3.78
CA ILE A 353 -9.04 -2.31 3.02
C ILE A 353 -9.02 -0.88 3.61
N ASP A 354 -10.00 -0.53 4.44
CA ASP A 354 -10.07 0.76 5.13
C ASP A 354 -8.92 1.03 6.10
N ALA A 355 -8.25 -0.02 6.58
CA ALA A 355 -7.07 0.10 7.43
C ALA A 355 -5.77 0.41 6.64
N LEU A 356 -5.70 0.12 5.33
CA LEU A 356 -4.56 0.48 4.47
C LEU A 356 -4.67 1.90 3.90
N LEU A 357 -5.85 2.51 3.97
CA LEU A 357 -6.06 3.85 3.44
C LEU A 357 -5.13 4.89 4.05
N PRO A 358 -4.91 4.99 5.38
CA PRO A 358 -3.93 5.94 5.93
C PRO A 358 -2.51 5.76 5.37
N VAL A 359 -2.06 4.51 5.19
CA VAL A 359 -0.75 4.19 4.62
C VAL A 359 -0.65 4.66 3.17
N LEU A 360 -1.66 4.35 2.35
CA LEU A 360 -1.69 4.77 0.94
C LEU A 360 -1.84 6.29 0.81
N LEU A 361 -2.74 6.90 1.55
CA LEU A 361 -3.05 8.33 1.42
C LEU A 361 -1.92 9.21 1.95
N ILE A 362 -1.44 8.92 3.16
CA ILE A 362 -0.49 9.78 3.84
C ILE A 362 0.94 9.29 3.58
N GLY A 363 1.21 8.01 3.89
CA GLY A 363 2.53 7.40 3.74
C GLY A 363 3.04 7.40 2.30
N PHE A 364 2.17 7.05 1.34
CA PHE A 364 2.53 7.10 -0.07
C PHE A 364 2.19 8.44 -0.73
N VAL A 365 0.91 8.78 -0.86
CA VAL A 365 0.49 9.85 -1.77
C VAL A 365 0.90 11.24 -1.26
N ALA A 366 0.65 11.55 0.01
CA ALA A 366 1.01 12.86 0.57
C ALA A 366 2.53 13.04 0.62
N GLN A 367 3.26 11.97 0.97
CA GLN A 367 4.71 12.00 1.06
C GLN A 367 5.40 12.10 -0.31
N ILE A 368 4.89 11.42 -1.35
CA ILE A 368 5.32 11.64 -2.74
C ILE A 368 5.10 13.10 -3.13
N LEU A 369 3.92 13.65 -2.82
CA LEU A 369 3.58 15.02 -3.20
C LEU A 369 4.52 16.02 -2.52
N ILE A 370 4.79 15.86 -1.23
CA ILE A 370 5.75 16.67 -0.47
C ILE A 370 7.15 16.55 -1.08
N GLY A 371 7.66 15.33 -1.28
CA GLY A 371 8.99 15.09 -1.83
C GLY A 371 9.17 15.62 -3.25
N ALA A 372 8.21 15.36 -4.13
CA ALA A 372 8.22 15.84 -5.51
C ALA A 372 8.18 17.37 -5.56
N LEU A 373 7.34 18.03 -4.77
CA LEU A 373 7.25 19.49 -4.74
C LEU A 373 8.50 20.14 -4.13
N THR A 374 9.12 19.54 -3.12
CA THR A 374 10.40 20.03 -2.56
C THR A 374 11.49 20.13 -3.63
N TYR A 375 11.51 19.22 -4.60
CA TYR A 375 12.50 19.25 -5.69
C TYR A 375 12.05 20.04 -6.92
N LEU A 376 10.83 19.80 -7.39
CA LEU A 376 10.33 20.31 -8.67
C LEU A 376 9.94 21.78 -8.59
N LEU A 377 9.47 22.27 -7.44
CA LEU A 377 9.03 23.64 -7.29
C LEU A 377 10.18 24.66 -7.50
N PRO A 378 11.39 24.47 -6.92
CA PRO A 378 12.55 25.27 -7.29
C PRO A 378 12.87 25.20 -8.79
N VAL A 379 12.77 24.03 -9.42
CA VAL A 379 13.13 23.83 -10.84
C VAL A 379 12.28 24.70 -11.77
N VAL A 380 10.97 24.83 -11.49
CA VAL A 380 10.05 25.57 -12.37
C VAL A 380 9.87 27.04 -11.98
N LEU A 381 10.10 27.41 -10.71
CA LEU A 381 9.87 28.78 -10.24
C LEU A 381 11.13 29.65 -10.26
N SER A 382 12.32 29.08 -10.19
CA SER A 382 13.56 29.86 -10.08
C SER A 382 14.20 30.16 -11.44
N SER A 383 14.86 31.31 -11.55
CA SER A 383 15.40 31.83 -12.81
C SER A 383 16.85 31.40 -13.08
N GLY A 384 17.56 30.91 -12.05
CA GLY A 384 18.96 30.51 -12.10
C GLY A 384 19.37 29.50 -11.00
N PRO A 385 20.60 28.96 -11.04
CA PRO A 385 21.07 27.95 -10.08
C PRO A 385 21.09 28.42 -8.61
N LYS A 386 21.50 29.67 -8.36
CA LYS A 386 21.54 30.26 -7.00
C LYS A 386 20.14 30.39 -6.40
N ASP A 387 19.20 30.95 -7.16
CA ASP A 387 17.78 31.07 -6.80
C ASP A 387 17.16 29.67 -6.55
N ARG A 388 17.48 28.69 -7.41
CA ARG A 388 17.06 27.28 -7.18
C ARG A 388 17.58 26.71 -5.87
N ALA A 389 18.83 26.99 -5.51
CA ALA A 389 19.41 26.54 -4.25
C ALA A 389 18.79 27.23 -3.04
N ALA A 390 18.51 28.54 -3.13
CA ALA A 390 17.88 29.32 -2.05
C ALA A 390 16.44 28.87 -1.76
N VAL A 391 15.61 28.71 -2.81
CA VAL A 391 14.24 28.21 -2.66
C VAL A 391 14.23 26.78 -2.11
N ARG A 392 15.17 25.94 -2.55
CA ARG A 392 15.34 24.58 -2.03
C ARG A 392 15.71 24.59 -0.54
N ALA A 393 16.71 25.36 -0.14
CA ALA A 393 17.13 25.45 1.26
C ALA A 393 15.98 25.85 2.20
N LEU A 394 15.07 26.72 1.73
CA LEU A 394 13.87 27.08 2.49
C LEU A 394 12.88 25.92 2.62
N LEU A 395 12.60 25.20 1.52
CA LEU A 395 11.71 24.03 1.55
C LEU A 395 12.30 22.85 2.32
N GLU A 396 13.64 22.72 2.38
CA GLU A 396 14.33 21.68 3.14
C GLU A 396 14.46 22.01 4.63
N ARG A 397 14.16 23.23 5.09
CA ARG A 397 14.35 23.61 6.50
C ARG A 397 13.60 22.69 7.46
N GLY A 398 14.30 21.93 8.30
CA GLY A 398 13.66 20.99 9.25
C GLY A 398 13.07 19.75 8.59
N TRP A 399 13.53 19.38 7.39
CA TRP A 399 13.07 18.19 6.68
C TRP A 399 13.24 16.86 7.46
N PRO A 400 14.28 16.62 8.28
CA PRO A 400 14.40 15.35 9.02
C PRO A 400 13.28 15.21 10.05
N TRP A 401 12.94 16.29 10.75
CA TRP A 401 11.82 16.30 11.70
C TRP A 401 10.47 16.11 11.01
N ARG A 402 10.24 16.77 9.87
CA ARG A 402 9.01 16.54 9.10
C ARG A 402 8.90 15.11 8.59
N LEU A 403 10.01 14.54 8.10
CA LEU A 403 10.05 13.15 7.65
C LEU A 403 9.74 12.22 8.83
N ALA A 404 10.42 12.38 9.96
CA ALA A 404 10.20 11.58 11.16
C ALA A 404 8.74 11.70 11.62
N VAL A 405 8.24 12.92 11.87
CA VAL A 405 6.87 13.17 12.34
C VAL A 405 5.82 12.61 11.38
N LEU A 406 6.01 12.76 10.05
CA LEU A 406 5.07 12.23 9.06
C LEU A 406 5.05 10.70 9.07
N ASN A 407 6.21 10.04 9.04
CA ASN A 407 6.28 8.58 9.03
C ASN A 407 5.83 7.98 10.37
N THR A 408 6.17 8.60 11.50
CA THR A 408 5.66 8.20 12.82
C THR A 408 4.15 8.38 12.90
N GLY A 409 3.61 9.52 12.41
CA GLY A 409 2.17 9.73 12.35
C GLY A 409 1.45 8.71 11.47
N VAL A 410 2.00 8.38 10.30
CA VAL A 410 1.47 7.32 9.42
C VAL A 410 1.47 5.97 10.14
N ALA A 411 2.56 5.61 10.80
CA ALA A 411 2.67 4.37 11.56
C ALA A 411 1.62 4.31 12.69
N LEU A 412 1.45 5.38 13.46
CA LEU A 412 0.47 5.43 14.56
C LEU A 412 -0.99 5.39 14.09
N VAL A 413 -1.30 5.96 12.92
CA VAL A 413 -2.67 5.92 12.36
C VAL A 413 -2.97 4.61 11.63
N ALA A 414 -1.93 3.93 11.11
CA ALA A 414 -2.06 2.64 10.44
C ALA A 414 -2.24 1.47 11.42
N LEU A 415 -1.78 1.64 12.66
CA LEU A 415 -1.88 0.62 13.71
C LEU A 415 -3.22 0.73 14.47
N PRO A 416 -3.85 -0.39 14.86
CA PRO A 416 -5.11 -0.40 15.61
C PRO A 416 -4.88 -0.06 17.11
N LEU A 417 -4.40 1.15 17.38
CA LEU A 417 -4.01 1.61 18.72
C LEU A 417 -5.20 2.21 19.51
N PRO A 418 -5.18 2.15 20.86
CA PRO A 418 -6.22 2.74 21.70
C PRO A 418 -6.36 4.26 21.52
N GLY A 419 -7.55 4.79 21.84
CA GLY A 419 -8.01 6.16 21.53
C GLY A 419 -6.98 7.31 21.59
N PRO A 420 -6.18 7.46 22.66
CA PRO A 420 -5.21 8.54 22.74
C PRO A 420 -4.04 8.40 21.74
N ALA A 421 -3.60 7.18 21.41
CA ALA A 421 -2.49 6.93 20.49
C ALA A 421 -2.92 7.14 19.02
N ALA A 422 -4.13 6.73 18.65
CA ALA A 422 -4.72 7.03 17.34
C ALA A 422 -4.95 8.54 17.14
N THR A 423 -5.37 9.24 18.20
CA THR A 423 -5.51 10.70 18.21
C THR A 423 -4.15 11.38 18.07
N ALA A 424 -3.13 10.92 18.80
CA ALA A 424 -1.76 11.42 18.67
C ALA A 424 -1.20 11.22 17.24
N GLY A 425 -1.39 10.05 16.64
CA GLY A 425 -1.00 9.77 15.25
C GLY A 425 -1.64 10.75 14.26
N THR A 426 -2.95 11.00 14.40
CA THR A 426 -3.69 11.94 13.56
C THR A 426 -3.15 13.37 13.69
N LEU A 427 -2.82 13.78 14.92
CA LEU A 427 -2.22 15.09 15.21
C LEU A 427 -0.81 15.23 14.61
N LEU A 428 0.03 14.18 14.65
CA LEU A 428 1.37 14.20 14.05
C LEU A 428 1.30 14.33 12.53
N VAL A 429 0.41 13.59 11.86
CA VAL A 429 0.21 13.71 10.41
C VAL A 429 -0.25 15.12 10.04
N ALA A 430 -1.23 15.66 10.76
CA ALA A 430 -1.74 17.02 10.54
C ALA A 430 -0.62 18.06 10.73
N LEU A 431 0.20 17.91 11.77
CA LEU A 431 1.34 18.77 12.05
C LEU A 431 2.39 18.74 10.93
N ALA A 432 2.76 17.55 10.43
CA ALA A 432 3.72 17.41 9.34
C ALA A 432 3.22 18.05 8.03
N GLY A 433 1.93 17.83 7.70
CA GLY A 433 1.29 18.45 6.55
C GLY A 433 1.24 19.98 6.65
N ALA A 434 0.81 20.50 7.80
CA ALA A 434 0.78 21.94 8.08
C ALA A 434 2.17 22.57 8.02
N ALA A 435 3.19 21.89 8.56
CA ALA A 435 4.58 22.35 8.52
C ALA A 435 5.12 22.48 7.09
N PHE A 436 4.76 21.56 6.18
CA PHE A 436 5.14 21.70 4.77
C PHE A 436 4.38 22.84 4.07
N LEU A 437 3.08 22.97 4.31
CA LEU A 437 2.28 24.07 3.74
C LEU A 437 2.78 25.44 4.20
N ALA A 438 3.20 25.57 5.46
CA ALA A 438 3.80 26.78 6.01
C ALA A 438 5.11 27.19 5.29
N LEU A 439 5.81 26.25 4.65
CA LEU A 439 7.00 26.52 3.84
C LEU A 439 6.66 26.74 2.36
N ALA A 440 5.74 25.95 1.80
CA ALA A 440 5.38 25.99 0.39
C ALA A 440 4.57 27.24 0.02
N VAL A 441 3.64 27.67 0.88
CA VAL A 441 2.77 28.84 0.61
C VAL A 441 3.59 30.12 0.46
N PRO A 442 4.53 30.48 1.36
CA PRO A 442 5.37 31.66 1.17
C PRO A 442 6.22 31.63 -0.11
N VAL A 443 6.68 30.45 -0.55
CA VAL A 443 7.42 30.30 -1.82
C VAL A 443 6.52 30.62 -3.00
N LEU A 444 5.31 30.06 -3.04
CA LEU A 444 4.33 30.30 -4.09
C LEU A 444 3.88 31.77 -4.14
N VAL A 445 3.64 32.38 -2.96
CA VAL A 445 3.27 33.80 -2.86
C VAL A 445 4.39 34.71 -3.35
N ARG A 446 5.65 34.46 -2.96
CA ARG A 446 6.81 35.24 -3.44
C ARG A 446 7.03 35.06 -4.94
N ALA A 447 6.87 33.83 -5.46
CA ALA A 447 6.96 33.55 -6.89
C ALA A 447 5.86 34.26 -7.70
N GLY A 448 4.63 34.31 -7.18
CA GLY A 448 3.52 35.02 -7.80
C GLY A 448 3.63 36.54 -7.76
N ARG A 449 4.35 37.08 -6.77
CA ARG A 449 4.66 38.52 -6.68
C ARG A 449 5.95 38.93 -7.42
N GLY A 450 6.67 37.99 -8.05
CA GLY A 450 7.93 38.28 -8.76
C GLY A 450 9.16 38.49 -7.85
N LEU A 451 9.00 38.41 -6.52
CA LEU A 451 10.01 38.79 -5.52
C LEU A 451 11.18 37.81 -5.35
N LEU A 452 11.21 36.68 -6.07
CA LEU A 452 12.34 35.74 -6.05
C LEU A 452 13.54 36.24 -6.88
N GLN A 453 13.37 37.30 -7.67
CA GLN A 453 14.37 37.84 -8.59
C GLN A 453 15.32 38.89 -7.95
N ASP A 454 14.95 39.48 -6.81
CA ASP A 454 15.66 40.63 -6.22
C ASP A 454 16.76 40.26 -5.18
N ALA A 455 16.97 38.97 -4.90
CA ALA A 455 17.88 38.51 -3.85
C ALA A 455 19.38 38.66 -4.18
N ASP A 456 19.75 38.96 -5.43
CA ASP A 456 21.14 39.19 -5.85
C ASP A 456 21.60 40.66 -5.65
N HIS A 457 20.73 41.58 -5.17
CA HIS A 457 21.08 43.00 -5.01
C HIS A 457 21.19 43.51 -3.57
N THR A 458 20.87 42.72 -2.54
CA THR A 458 21.02 43.17 -1.14
C THR A 458 21.60 42.08 -0.25
N GLY A 459 22.90 42.18 0.04
CA GLY A 459 23.61 41.35 1.01
C GLY A 459 23.20 41.67 2.45
N ALA A 460 21.99 41.29 2.84
CA ALA A 460 21.51 41.45 4.21
C ALA A 460 21.12 40.10 4.80
N ALA A 461 22.00 39.57 5.66
CA ALA A 461 21.62 38.59 6.66
C ALA A 461 20.53 39.21 7.56
N ARG A 462 19.29 38.76 7.42
CA ARG A 462 18.21 39.07 8.37
C ARG A 462 17.64 37.78 8.93
N ARG A 463 17.75 37.67 10.26
CA ARG A 463 17.12 36.65 11.09
C ARG A 463 15.63 36.56 10.77
N PRO A 464 15.04 35.38 10.53
CA PRO A 464 13.60 35.29 10.42
C PRO A 464 12.97 35.37 11.81
N ALA A 465 12.05 36.32 11.94
CA ALA A 465 11.31 36.68 13.13
C ALA A 465 10.58 35.48 13.77
N LEU A 466 10.74 35.39 15.08
CA LEU A 466 10.21 34.41 16.04
C LEU A 466 8.68 34.44 16.24
N TRP A 467 7.89 34.95 15.29
CA TRP A 467 6.45 35.15 15.47
C TRP A 467 5.54 34.16 14.72
N GLY A 468 6.11 33.13 14.09
CA GLY A 468 5.33 32.06 13.42
C GLY A 468 5.05 30.83 14.29
N THR A 469 5.77 30.65 15.40
CA THR A 469 5.65 29.49 16.28
C THR A 469 4.67 29.70 17.43
N ALA A 470 4.42 30.95 17.83
CA ALA A 470 3.48 31.27 18.91
C ALA A 470 2.00 31.16 18.49
N ALA A 471 1.66 31.48 17.25
CA ALA A 471 0.26 31.38 16.77
C ALA A 471 -0.18 29.92 16.53
N GLY A 472 0.75 29.04 16.14
CA GLY A 472 0.49 27.60 15.98
C GLY A 472 0.31 26.89 17.31
N ALA A 473 1.16 27.18 18.29
CA ALA A 473 1.06 26.60 19.64
C ALA A 473 -0.21 27.04 20.39
N VAL A 474 -0.65 28.29 20.23
CA VAL A 474 -1.88 28.80 20.87
C VAL A 474 -3.14 28.17 20.30
N LEU A 475 -3.18 27.85 18.99
CA LEU A 475 -4.31 27.12 18.38
C LEU A 475 -4.33 25.64 18.77
N THR A 476 -3.17 25.00 18.95
CA THR A 476 -3.07 23.63 19.44
C THR A 476 -3.45 23.53 20.92
N VAL A 477 -3.08 24.51 21.75
CA VAL A 477 -3.50 24.56 23.17
C VAL A 477 -4.99 24.89 23.33
N LEU A 478 -5.58 25.75 22.48
CA LEU A 478 -7.03 25.98 22.47
C LEU A 478 -7.82 24.72 22.04
N ALA A 479 -7.30 23.94 21.08
CA ALA A 479 -7.90 22.66 20.69
C ALA A 479 -7.82 21.61 21.80
N VAL A 480 -6.73 21.61 22.58
CA VAL A 480 -6.55 20.74 23.77
C VAL A 480 -7.48 21.14 24.92
N LEU A 481 -7.78 22.42 25.10
CA LEU A 481 -8.72 22.91 26.13
C LEU A 481 -10.21 22.63 25.80
N VAL A 482 -10.56 22.53 24.52
CA VAL A 482 -11.92 22.18 24.08
C VAL A 482 -12.13 20.66 24.02
N ALA A 483 -11.07 19.88 23.76
CA ALA A 483 -11.14 18.42 23.72
C ALA A 483 -11.13 17.74 25.12
N ASN A 484 -10.76 18.46 26.18
CA ASN A 484 -10.59 17.88 27.52
C ASN A 484 -11.56 18.40 28.61
N SER A 485 -12.65 19.07 28.23
CA SER A 485 -13.72 19.51 29.16
C SER A 485 -14.96 18.61 29.08
N GLY A 486 -14.74 17.29 29.14
CA GLY A 486 -15.78 16.27 29.28
C GLY A 486 -15.46 15.32 30.43
N GLY A 487 -15.31 15.86 31.63
CA GLY A 487 -15.18 15.08 32.88
C GLY A 487 -16.54 14.54 33.33
N ASP A 488 -16.49 13.32 33.85
CA ASP A 488 -17.61 12.45 34.18
C ASP A 488 -18.42 12.89 35.43
N THR A 489 -19.57 12.24 35.56
CA THR A 489 -20.72 12.45 36.46
C THR A 489 -20.48 12.66 37.96
N GLY A 490 -21.32 13.52 38.57
CA GLY A 490 -21.67 13.44 39.99
C GLY A 490 -22.45 14.65 40.53
N GLY A 491 -23.74 14.46 40.89
CA GLY A 491 -24.50 15.38 41.74
C GLY A 491 -25.84 15.82 41.15
N GLY A 492 -26.94 15.27 41.69
CA GLY A 492 -28.29 15.47 41.18
C GLY A 492 -28.94 16.82 41.50
N THR A 493 -30.09 17.05 40.87
CA THR A 493 -31.25 17.72 41.45
C THR A 493 -32.47 17.51 40.55
N SER A 494 -33.56 17.09 41.17
CA SER A 494 -34.90 17.01 40.60
C SER A 494 -35.42 18.38 40.18
N ALA A 495 -36.17 18.43 39.08
CA ALA A 495 -37.26 19.39 38.93
C ALA A 495 -38.35 18.80 38.01
N ALA A 496 -39.53 18.63 38.58
CA ALA A 496 -40.76 18.27 37.89
C ALA A 496 -41.32 19.48 37.12
N GLY A 497 -41.99 19.19 36.00
CA GLY A 497 -42.80 20.15 35.24
C GLY A 497 -43.70 19.42 34.26
N ALA A 498 -44.93 19.18 34.67
CA ALA A 498 -45.94 18.37 34.00
C ALA A 498 -46.57 19.05 32.77
N SER A 499 -47.06 18.24 31.81
CA SER A 499 -48.46 18.28 31.32
C SER A 499 -48.69 17.30 30.15
N GLY A 500 -49.86 16.66 30.14
CA GLY A 500 -50.48 16.14 28.91
C GLY A 500 -50.68 14.63 28.82
N ALA A 501 -51.67 14.11 29.54
CA ALA A 501 -52.12 12.73 29.48
C ALA A 501 -52.66 12.32 28.10
N GLY A 502 -52.31 11.09 27.73
CA GLY A 502 -52.87 10.32 26.63
C GLY A 502 -52.01 9.08 26.52
N ALA A 503 -52.44 7.99 27.17
CA ALA A 503 -51.72 6.73 27.32
C ALA A 503 -51.38 6.12 25.95
N GLY A 504 -50.38 6.68 25.28
CA GLY A 504 -49.73 6.10 24.13
C GLY A 504 -48.71 5.11 24.65
N THR A 505 -48.91 3.83 24.39
CA THR A 505 -47.95 2.79 24.71
C THR A 505 -46.59 3.20 24.15
N THR A 506 -45.58 3.37 25.01
CA THR A 506 -44.21 3.64 24.54
C THR A 506 -43.59 2.31 24.13
N ARG A 507 -43.11 2.21 22.89
CA ARG A 507 -42.48 1.00 22.36
C ARG A 507 -41.03 1.28 22.04
N THR A 508 -40.13 0.52 22.64
CA THR A 508 -38.69 0.54 22.30
C THR A 508 -38.36 -0.69 21.46
N VAL A 509 -37.71 -0.50 20.31
CA VAL A 509 -37.28 -1.58 19.41
C VAL A 509 -35.76 -1.59 19.31
N ALA A 510 -35.14 -2.76 19.48
CA ALA A 510 -33.72 -2.94 19.22
C ALA A 510 -33.47 -3.01 17.71
N VAL A 511 -32.55 -2.18 17.22
CA VAL A 511 -32.14 -2.11 15.81
C VAL A 511 -30.63 -2.37 15.75
N THR A 512 -30.20 -3.32 14.94
CA THR A 512 -28.79 -3.66 14.72
C THR A 512 -28.38 -3.26 13.30
N LEU A 513 -27.26 -2.55 13.17
CA LEU A 513 -26.61 -2.23 11.91
C LEU A 513 -25.48 -3.26 11.71
N ALA A 514 -25.59 -4.16 10.75
CA ALA A 514 -24.60 -5.21 10.47
C ALA A 514 -24.71 -5.69 9.02
N ASP A 515 -23.59 -6.07 8.41
CA ASP A 515 -23.52 -6.66 7.06
C ASP A 515 -24.14 -5.78 5.95
N LEU A 516 -23.98 -4.46 6.03
CA LEU A 516 -24.70 -3.50 5.18
C LEU A 516 -26.22 -3.74 5.17
N ARG A 517 -26.79 -4.14 6.31
CA ARG A 517 -28.23 -4.27 6.54
C ARG A 517 -28.63 -3.66 7.87
N ILE A 518 -29.91 -3.29 7.96
CA ILE A 518 -30.55 -2.88 9.20
C ILE A 518 -31.46 -4.03 9.65
N ARG A 519 -31.31 -4.51 10.88
CA ARG A 519 -32.09 -5.61 11.45
C ARG A 519 -32.87 -5.14 12.70
N PRO A 520 -34.18 -5.37 12.80
CA PRO A 520 -35.05 -5.90 11.74
C PRO A 520 -35.16 -4.92 10.55
N ALA A 521 -35.30 -5.44 9.33
CA ALA A 521 -35.43 -4.61 8.13
C ALA A 521 -36.83 -3.97 8.00
N ARG A 522 -37.79 -4.41 8.82
CA ARG A 522 -39.14 -3.85 8.90
C ARG A 522 -39.68 -3.99 10.30
N ILE A 523 -40.30 -2.93 10.81
CA ILE A 523 -41.00 -2.93 12.11
C ILE A 523 -42.43 -2.47 11.92
N GLU A 524 -43.35 -3.08 12.66
CA GLU A 524 -44.76 -2.73 12.63
C GLU A 524 -45.19 -2.16 13.99
N VAL A 525 -45.84 -1.00 13.96
CA VAL A 525 -46.27 -0.27 15.15
C VAL A 525 -47.70 0.25 15.00
N ALA A 526 -48.47 0.33 16.09
CA ALA A 526 -49.83 0.87 16.02
C ALA A 526 -49.79 2.40 15.85
N ALA A 527 -50.77 2.97 15.14
CA ALA A 527 -50.87 4.43 14.98
C ALA A 527 -50.94 5.15 16.34
N GLY A 528 -50.16 6.23 16.50
CA GLY A 528 -50.12 7.02 17.74
C GLY A 528 -49.18 6.50 18.83
N THR A 529 -48.47 5.38 18.59
CA THR A 529 -47.41 4.82 19.45
C THR A 529 -46.25 5.81 19.56
N VAL A 530 -45.72 6.00 20.78
CA VAL A 530 -44.45 6.71 21.00
C VAL A 530 -43.32 5.71 20.75
N LEU A 531 -42.57 5.89 19.65
CA LEU A 531 -41.57 4.93 19.18
C LEU A 531 -40.15 5.40 19.50
N ARG A 532 -39.36 4.47 20.06
CA ARG A 532 -37.94 4.64 20.34
C ARG A 532 -37.14 3.49 19.73
N LEU A 533 -36.05 3.81 19.06
CA LEU A 533 -35.16 2.81 18.44
C LEU A 533 -33.85 2.76 19.23
N LYS A 534 -33.51 1.61 19.83
CA LYS A 534 -32.20 1.38 20.42
C LYS A 534 -31.29 0.82 19.34
N VAL A 535 -30.54 1.70 18.69
CA VAL A 535 -29.70 1.39 17.52
C VAL A 535 -28.31 0.99 18.00
N THR A 536 -27.85 -0.19 17.61
CA THR A 536 -26.51 -0.72 17.91
C THR A 536 -25.81 -1.00 16.60
N ASN A 537 -24.58 -0.51 16.44
CA ASN A 537 -23.76 -0.88 15.30
C ASN A 537 -22.92 -2.11 15.64
N ASN A 538 -23.16 -3.23 14.96
CA ASN A 538 -22.41 -4.48 15.09
C ASN A 538 -21.52 -4.75 13.85
N ASP A 539 -21.33 -3.76 12.99
CA ASP A 539 -20.44 -3.82 11.84
C ASP A 539 -19.08 -3.18 12.17
N ALA A 540 -18.03 -3.62 11.46
CA ALA A 540 -16.70 -3.00 11.52
C ALA A 540 -16.69 -1.60 10.87
N GLN A 541 -17.59 -1.37 9.91
CA GLN A 541 -17.84 -0.04 9.39
C GLN A 541 -18.71 0.75 10.36
N ARG A 542 -18.38 2.03 10.54
CA ARG A 542 -19.27 2.93 11.26
C ARG A 542 -20.58 3.00 10.50
N HIS A 543 -21.71 3.07 11.20
CA HIS A 543 -23.00 3.27 10.56
C HIS A 543 -23.83 4.25 11.38
N ASP A 544 -24.75 4.91 10.72
CA ASP A 544 -25.79 5.69 11.36
C ASP A 544 -27.17 5.17 10.93
N LEU A 545 -28.20 5.61 11.63
CA LEU A 545 -29.58 5.39 11.26
C LEU A 545 -30.28 6.74 11.16
N LYS A 546 -30.55 7.18 9.93
CA LYS A 546 -31.37 8.36 9.62
C LYS A 546 -32.80 7.92 9.33
N VAL A 547 -33.76 8.54 10.00
CA VAL A 547 -35.19 8.37 9.69
C VAL A 547 -35.67 9.50 8.77
N GLU A 548 -36.51 9.16 7.81
CA GLU A 548 -37.18 10.09 6.89
C GLU A 548 -37.90 11.20 7.67
N ASP A 549 -37.62 12.45 7.28
CA ASP A 549 -38.13 13.69 7.92
C ASP A 549 -38.02 13.72 9.46
N GLY A 550 -37.08 12.94 10.00
CA GLY A 550 -36.92 12.71 11.43
C GLY A 550 -35.48 12.85 11.93
N PRO A 551 -35.21 12.50 13.18
CA PRO A 551 -33.87 12.56 13.76
C PRO A 551 -32.95 11.46 13.20
N ALA A 552 -31.66 11.58 13.46
CA ALA A 552 -30.65 10.58 13.10
C ALA A 552 -29.81 10.22 14.32
N THR A 553 -29.27 9.01 14.36
CA THR A 553 -28.19 8.71 15.31
C THR A 553 -26.93 9.49 14.91
N PRO A 554 -26.01 9.77 15.85
CA PRO A 554 -24.63 10.06 15.46
C PRO A 554 -24.03 8.86 14.73
N MET A 555 -22.87 9.06 14.10
CA MET A 555 -22.13 7.99 13.45
C MET A 555 -21.59 7.01 14.50
N LEU A 556 -22.20 5.83 14.58
CA LEU A 556 -21.92 4.82 15.59
C LEU A 556 -20.67 4.03 15.19
N GLY A 557 -19.67 3.99 16.06
CA GLY A 557 -18.56 3.03 15.98
C GLY A 557 -19.04 1.60 16.21
N THR A 558 -18.17 0.63 15.95
CA THR A 558 -18.46 -0.77 16.25
C THR A 558 -18.75 -0.95 17.74
N GLY A 559 -19.87 -1.60 18.07
CA GLY A 559 -20.38 -1.77 19.43
C GLY A 559 -21.12 -0.56 20.01
N ASP A 560 -21.06 0.61 19.36
CA ASP A 560 -21.74 1.80 19.87
C ASP A 560 -23.26 1.61 19.82
N THR A 561 -23.89 1.96 20.93
CA THR A 561 -25.35 1.96 21.07
C THR A 561 -25.88 3.36 21.32
N ARG A 562 -26.89 3.76 20.56
CA ARG A 562 -27.64 5.01 20.79
C ARG A 562 -29.13 4.81 20.66
N THR A 563 -29.86 5.52 21.51
CA THR A 563 -31.32 5.51 21.54
C THR A 563 -31.84 6.71 20.75
N LEU A 564 -32.57 6.44 19.66
CA LEU A 564 -33.20 7.43 18.80
C LEU A 564 -34.69 7.54 19.16
N ASP A 565 -35.11 8.69 19.69
CA ASP A 565 -36.51 8.95 20.02
C ASP A 565 -37.23 9.57 18.82
N LEU A 566 -38.25 8.90 18.30
CA LEU A 566 -39.00 9.34 17.12
C LEU A 566 -40.31 10.04 17.47
N GLY A 567 -40.68 10.11 18.77
CA GLY A 567 -41.95 10.65 19.20
C GLY A 567 -43.15 9.80 18.72
N ARG A 568 -44.32 10.44 18.57
CA ARG A 568 -45.54 9.77 18.11
C ARG A 568 -45.48 9.52 16.60
N ILE A 569 -45.64 8.26 16.20
CA ILE A 569 -45.66 7.86 14.78
C ILE A 569 -47.10 7.80 14.28
N THR A 570 -47.40 8.56 13.23
CA THR A 570 -48.73 8.70 12.64
C THR A 570 -48.82 8.19 11.19
N GLY A 571 -47.71 7.82 10.58
CA GLY A 571 -47.64 7.28 9.22
C GLY A 571 -46.32 6.56 8.96
N ASP A 572 -46.27 5.83 7.85
CA ASP A 572 -45.10 5.04 7.45
C ASP A 572 -43.87 5.92 7.22
N ARG A 573 -42.69 5.41 7.58
CA ARG A 573 -41.41 6.11 7.39
C ARG A 573 -40.31 5.15 6.99
N ALA A 574 -39.45 5.58 6.06
CA ALA A 574 -38.21 4.87 5.78
C ALA A 574 -37.08 5.30 6.74
N ALA A 575 -36.15 4.40 6.99
CA ALA A 575 -34.89 4.68 7.67
C ALA A 575 -33.72 4.08 6.87
N TRP A 576 -32.55 4.72 6.91
CA TRP A 576 -31.37 4.26 6.16
C TRP A 576 -30.06 4.67 6.81
N CYS A 577 -28.96 4.02 6.41
CA CYS A 577 -27.61 4.51 6.69
C CYS A 577 -27.19 5.56 5.67
N THR A 578 -26.71 6.71 6.13
CA THR A 578 -26.35 7.89 5.32
C THR A 578 -25.00 7.78 4.63
N LEU A 579 -24.21 6.75 4.94
CA LEU A 579 -22.93 6.52 4.29
C LEU A 579 -23.09 6.35 2.77
N PRO A 580 -22.26 7.02 1.95
CA PRO A 580 -22.37 6.97 0.51
C PRO A 580 -22.44 5.54 -0.04
N GLY A 581 -23.52 5.21 -0.74
CA GLY A 581 -23.75 3.89 -1.32
C GLY A 581 -24.34 2.84 -0.36
N HIS A 582 -24.37 3.07 0.96
CA HIS A 582 -24.90 2.09 1.93
C HIS A 582 -26.43 1.96 1.84
N LYS A 583 -27.17 3.09 1.73
CA LYS A 583 -28.61 3.07 1.40
C LYS A 583 -28.90 2.28 0.12
N ALA A 584 -28.06 2.46 -0.91
CA ALA A 584 -28.21 1.78 -2.19
C ALA A 584 -27.76 0.30 -2.16
N ALA A 585 -26.92 -0.08 -1.19
CA ALA A 585 -26.53 -1.46 -0.92
C ALA A 585 -27.57 -2.24 -0.10
N GLY A 586 -28.63 -1.58 0.38
CA GLY A 586 -29.73 -2.21 1.12
C GLY A 586 -29.72 -1.94 2.63
N MET A 587 -28.93 -0.98 3.12
CA MET A 587 -29.04 -0.47 4.49
C MET A 587 -30.27 0.42 4.63
N THR A 588 -31.44 -0.21 4.52
CA THR A 588 -32.75 0.41 4.65
C THR A 588 -33.61 -0.38 5.63
N MET A 589 -34.48 0.32 6.34
CA MET A 589 -35.47 -0.25 7.24
C MET A 589 -36.80 0.49 7.07
N ASP A 590 -37.90 -0.26 7.05
CA ASP A 590 -39.24 0.31 6.99
C ASP A 590 -39.92 0.33 8.35
N ILE A 591 -40.50 1.47 8.74
CA ILE A 591 -41.36 1.62 9.90
C ILE A 591 -42.79 1.70 9.36
N VAL A 592 -43.57 0.63 9.54
CA VAL A 592 -44.94 0.52 9.02
C VAL A 592 -45.95 0.65 10.14
N VAL A 593 -46.97 1.47 9.92
CA VAL A 593 -48.04 1.69 10.89
C VAL A 593 -49.20 0.73 10.61
N LYS A 594 -49.52 -0.13 11.58
CA LYS A 594 -50.68 -1.03 11.51
C LYS A 594 -51.89 -0.40 12.19
N GLU A 595 -53.01 -0.37 11.48
CA GLU A 595 -54.32 -0.23 12.09
C GLU A 595 -54.70 -1.58 12.72
N GLY A 596 -54.96 -1.60 14.03
CA GLY A 596 -54.90 -2.82 14.84
C GLY A 596 -55.99 -3.85 14.54
N THR A 597 -55.60 -5.13 14.46
CA THR A 597 -56.41 -6.31 14.81
C THR A 597 -55.48 -7.42 15.35
N ALA A 598 -55.88 -8.07 16.44
CA ALA A 598 -55.05 -8.93 17.32
C ALA A 598 -55.10 -10.44 16.96
N THR A 599 -54.05 -11.23 17.29
CA THR A 599 -54.12 -12.63 17.86
C THR A 599 -52.74 -13.29 18.12
N LYS A 600 -52.73 -14.38 18.91
CA LYS A 600 -51.70 -14.96 19.81
C LYS A 600 -50.88 -16.16 19.26
N GLY A 601 -49.70 -16.42 19.88
CA GLY A 601 -49.34 -17.71 20.55
C GLY A 601 -48.19 -18.59 19.99
N GLY A 602 -47.29 -19.08 20.88
CA GLY A 602 -46.54 -20.36 20.74
C GLY A 602 -45.06 -20.39 21.21
N GLU A 603 -44.72 -21.24 22.19
CA GLU A 603 -43.40 -21.47 22.85
C GLU A 603 -42.61 -22.71 22.33
N HIS A 604 -41.38 -22.93 22.88
CA HIS A 604 -40.46 -24.11 22.94
C HIS A 604 -39.12 -24.00 22.17
N GLU A 605 -38.01 -24.66 22.54
CA GLU A 605 -37.32 -25.02 23.81
C GLU A 605 -35.82 -25.30 23.44
N GLU A 606 -34.95 -25.54 24.42
CA GLU A 606 -33.47 -25.44 24.45
C GLU A 606 -32.74 -26.81 24.35
N HIS A 607 -31.51 -26.88 23.79
CA HIS A 607 -30.44 -27.84 24.18
C HIS A 607 -29.03 -27.42 23.69
N THR A 608 -28.03 -27.73 24.53
CA THR A 608 -26.70 -27.12 24.68
C THR A 608 -25.55 -27.91 24.02
N SER A 609 -24.55 -27.20 23.50
CA SER A 609 -23.17 -27.68 23.31
C SER A 609 -22.19 -26.53 23.58
N ALA A 610 -21.17 -26.81 24.40
CA ALA A 610 -20.19 -25.86 24.93
C ALA A 610 -19.74 -24.83 23.89
N ALA A 611 -20.13 -23.58 24.13
CA ALA A 611 -19.63 -22.42 23.42
C ALA A 611 -18.15 -22.27 23.79
N ALA A 612 -17.28 -22.27 22.77
CA ALA A 612 -15.90 -21.89 22.94
C ALA A 612 -15.86 -20.40 23.33
N ASP A 613 -15.24 -20.13 24.48
CA ASP A 613 -14.86 -18.78 24.86
C ASP A 613 -13.88 -18.20 23.82
N ASP A 614 -14.10 -16.96 23.41
CA ASP A 614 -13.32 -16.22 22.40
C ASP A 614 -11.88 -15.83 22.87
N ALA A 615 -11.25 -16.61 23.74
CA ALA A 615 -9.89 -16.35 24.26
C ALA A 615 -8.87 -17.37 23.69
N GLY A 616 -7.73 -16.89 23.16
CA GLY A 616 -6.64 -17.70 22.60
C GLY A 616 -5.93 -18.62 23.63
N PRO A 617 -4.84 -19.32 23.25
CA PRO A 617 -4.13 -20.23 24.15
C PRO A 617 -3.45 -19.45 25.29
N ASP A 618 -3.47 -20.03 26.50
CA ASP A 618 -2.79 -19.46 27.67
C ASP A 618 -1.28 -19.63 27.56
N LEU A 619 -0.57 -18.59 27.13
CA LEU A 619 0.88 -18.60 26.98
C LEU A 619 1.64 -18.57 28.31
N SER A 620 0.95 -18.32 29.43
CA SER A 620 1.55 -18.36 30.76
C SER A 620 1.70 -19.78 31.32
N ALA A 621 1.08 -20.77 30.66
CA ALA A 621 1.17 -22.17 31.03
C ALA A 621 2.56 -22.78 30.71
N ASP A 622 2.80 -23.99 31.24
CA ASP A 622 4.00 -24.78 30.97
C ASP A 622 3.81 -25.71 29.76
N PHE A 623 4.87 -25.91 28.99
CA PHE A 623 4.93 -26.95 27.97
C PHE A 623 4.89 -28.35 28.59
N SER A 624 4.42 -29.35 27.81
CA SER A 624 4.39 -30.72 28.29
C SER A 624 5.79 -31.26 28.64
N THR A 625 5.86 -32.15 29.62
CA THR A 625 7.13 -32.70 30.09
C THR A 625 7.90 -33.39 28.97
N GLY A 626 9.15 -32.98 28.75
CA GLY A 626 10.01 -33.50 27.69
C GLY A 626 9.83 -32.83 26.33
N TRP A 627 8.95 -31.82 26.23
CA TRP A 627 8.90 -30.95 25.06
C TRP A 627 10.24 -30.21 24.87
N GLN A 628 10.61 -30.00 23.62
CA GLN A 628 11.81 -29.27 23.20
C GLN A 628 11.43 -28.26 22.13
N ALA A 629 12.08 -27.10 22.16
CA ALA A 629 11.94 -26.15 21.08
C ALA A 629 12.49 -26.73 19.78
N ARG A 630 11.93 -26.27 18.67
CA ARG A 630 12.41 -26.60 17.34
C ARG A 630 13.81 -26.05 17.13
N ASP A 631 14.67 -26.86 16.56
CA ASP A 631 15.99 -26.41 16.17
C ASP A 631 15.88 -25.29 15.13
N ALA A 632 16.49 -24.17 15.44
CA ALA A 632 16.58 -23.04 14.54
C ALA A 632 17.92 -23.01 13.81
N ASP A 633 18.93 -23.81 14.17
CA ASP A 633 20.23 -23.76 13.51
C ASP A 633 20.12 -24.11 12.02
N LEU A 634 20.69 -23.25 11.17
CA LEU A 634 20.82 -23.50 9.75
C LEU A 634 22.24 -23.99 9.47
N ALA A 635 22.35 -25.31 9.27
CA ALA A 635 23.59 -25.93 8.81
C ALA A 635 24.02 -25.35 7.44
N PRO A 636 25.34 -25.28 7.14
CA PRO A 636 25.84 -24.83 5.84
C PRO A 636 25.22 -25.61 4.67
N ALA A 637 25.14 -24.97 3.50
CA ALA A 637 24.59 -25.61 2.32
C ALA A 637 25.33 -26.94 2.01
N PRO A 638 24.61 -28.06 1.80
CA PRO A 638 25.21 -29.32 1.42
C PRO A 638 25.95 -29.16 0.08
N GLY A 639 27.12 -29.79 -0.05
CA GLY A 639 27.91 -29.73 -1.29
C GLY A 639 27.26 -30.49 -2.45
N GLY A 640 27.71 -30.21 -3.68
CA GLY A 640 27.16 -30.78 -4.91
C GLY A 640 26.21 -29.81 -5.61
N THR A 641 25.74 -30.17 -6.81
CA THR A 641 24.89 -29.29 -7.64
C THR A 641 23.50 -29.87 -7.90
N VAL A 642 23.17 -31.01 -7.28
CA VAL A 642 21.84 -31.65 -7.35
C VAL A 642 21.49 -32.18 -5.95
N HIS A 643 20.38 -31.73 -5.40
CA HIS A 643 19.83 -32.07 -4.09
C HIS A 643 18.54 -32.88 -4.28
N GLN A 644 18.57 -34.16 -3.93
CA GLN A 644 17.39 -35.03 -3.98
C GLN A 644 16.74 -35.11 -2.60
N VAL A 645 15.42 -34.89 -2.54
CA VAL A 645 14.66 -34.85 -1.29
C VAL A 645 13.35 -35.59 -1.47
N GLU A 646 12.89 -36.33 -0.46
CA GLU A 646 11.56 -36.94 -0.45
C GLU A 646 10.73 -36.32 0.69
N LEU A 647 9.52 -35.87 0.38
CA LEU A 647 8.62 -35.23 1.33
C LEU A 647 7.29 -35.98 1.37
N HIS A 648 6.85 -36.31 2.57
CA HIS A 648 5.60 -37.03 2.81
C HIS A 648 4.53 -36.07 3.31
N ALA A 649 3.40 -36.02 2.62
CA ALA A 649 2.21 -35.28 3.05
C ALA A 649 1.34 -36.17 3.94
N ALA A 650 1.13 -35.76 5.20
CA ALA A 650 0.39 -36.54 6.19
C ALA A 650 -0.21 -35.67 7.31
N HIS A 651 -1.10 -36.24 8.12
CA HIS A 651 -1.61 -35.62 9.35
C HIS A 651 -0.83 -36.06 10.59
N THR A 652 -0.31 -35.11 11.38
CA THR A 652 0.50 -35.38 12.60
C THR A 652 0.01 -34.53 13.77
N THR A 653 -0.16 -35.11 14.95
CA THR A 653 -0.50 -34.35 16.17
C THR A 653 0.77 -33.82 16.84
N VAL A 654 0.87 -32.50 17.00
CA VAL A 654 2.01 -31.81 17.60
C VAL A 654 1.56 -30.82 18.67
N GLU A 655 2.44 -30.50 19.61
CA GLU A 655 2.20 -29.43 20.59
C GLU A 655 2.59 -28.08 19.97
N VAL A 656 1.64 -27.15 19.96
CA VAL A 656 1.67 -25.92 19.16
C VAL A 656 1.68 -24.64 20.02
N ALA A 657 1.37 -24.77 21.30
CA ALA A 657 1.50 -23.75 22.33
C ALA A 657 1.62 -24.48 23.70
N PRO A 658 2.03 -23.81 24.79
CA PRO A 658 2.17 -24.45 26.09
C PRO A 658 0.92 -25.26 26.49
N GLY A 659 1.05 -26.59 26.59
CA GLY A 659 -0.05 -27.49 26.98
C GLY A 659 -1.10 -27.75 25.89
N VAL A 660 -0.99 -27.16 24.70
CA VAL A 660 -1.99 -27.28 23.61
C VAL A 660 -1.48 -28.19 22.49
N LYS A 661 -2.13 -29.35 22.32
CA LYS A 661 -1.86 -30.28 21.21
C LYS A 661 -2.90 -30.14 20.11
N GLN A 662 -2.44 -30.11 18.86
CA GLN A 662 -3.30 -30.04 17.69
C GLN A 662 -2.85 -31.02 16.61
N ARG A 663 -3.82 -31.63 15.93
CA ARG A 663 -3.57 -32.37 14.68
C ARG A 663 -3.31 -31.37 13.56
N MET A 664 -2.13 -31.44 12.96
CA MET A 664 -1.66 -30.59 11.88
C MET A 664 -1.56 -31.40 10.58
N TRP A 665 -1.61 -30.71 9.45
CA TRP A 665 -1.29 -31.24 8.13
C TRP A 665 0.16 -30.88 7.84
N THR A 666 0.99 -31.85 7.47
CA THR A 666 2.44 -31.73 7.54
C THR A 666 3.12 -32.16 6.25
N PHE A 667 4.32 -31.62 6.02
CA PHE A 667 5.30 -32.22 5.13
C PHE A 667 6.45 -32.78 5.97
N GLY A 668 6.81 -34.04 5.77
CA GLY A 668 7.89 -34.66 6.52
C GLY A 668 7.60 -34.82 8.01
N GLY A 669 6.31 -34.91 8.40
CA GLY A 669 5.88 -35.15 9.78
C GLY A 669 5.88 -33.91 10.68
N THR A 670 6.25 -32.73 10.15
CA THR A 670 6.32 -31.49 10.93
C THR A 670 5.55 -30.33 10.27
N ALA A 671 5.14 -29.37 11.09
CA ALA A 671 4.53 -28.10 10.67
C ALA A 671 5.24 -26.93 11.39
N PRO A 672 6.10 -26.14 10.73
CA PRO A 672 6.47 -26.22 9.32
C PRO A 672 7.21 -27.54 8.98
N GLY A 673 7.24 -27.89 7.70
CA GLY A 673 8.05 -28.95 7.13
C GLY A 673 9.55 -28.63 7.11
N PRO A 674 10.41 -29.60 6.77
CA PRO A 674 11.87 -29.47 6.80
C PRO A 674 12.41 -28.28 6.00
N THR A 675 13.44 -27.61 6.49
CA THR A 675 14.18 -26.61 5.72
C THR A 675 15.10 -27.29 4.70
N LEU A 676 15.01 -26.90 3.44
CA LEU A 676 15.94 -27.32 2.38
C LEU A 676 17.02 -26.25 2.22
N HIS A 677 18.28 -26.62 1.99
CA HIS A 677 19.37 -25.65 1.83
C HIS A 677 20.23 -26.00 0.62
N GLY A 678 20.68 -25.00 -0.13
CA GLY A 678 21.64 -25.16 -1.23
C GLY A 678 22.25 -23.82 -1.63
N THR A 679 22.89 -23.77 -2.79
CA THR A 679 23.50 -22.55 -3.35
C THR A 679 22.95 -22.26 -4.74
N VAL A 680 23.10 -21.02 -5.21
CA VAL A 680 22.68 -20.64 -6.57
C VAL A 680 23.33 -21.54 -7.61
N GLY A 681 22.48 -22.13 -8.45
CA GLY A 681 22.86 -23.05 -9.52
C GLY A 681 22.52 -24.49 -9.21
N ASP A 682 22.23 -24.85 -7.96
CA ASP A 682 21.91 -26.22 -7.59
C ASP A 682 20.54 -26.67 -8.10
N VAL A 683 20.35 -27.97 -8.28
CA VAL A 683 19.09 -28.56 -8.76
C VAL A 683 18.43 -29.34 -7.64
N PHE A 684 17.28 -28.90 -7.19
CA PHE A 684 16.45 -29.66 -6.25
C PHE A 684 15.53 -30.60 -7.02
N GLU A 685 15.54 -31.86 -6.65
CA GLU A 685 14.66 -32.90 -7.16
C GLU A 685 13.89 -33.50 -5.99
N VAL A 686 12.68 -32.98 -5.79
CA VAL A 686 11.84 -33.27 -4.65
C VAL A 686 10.74 -34.25 -5.04
N THR A 687 10.71 -35.42 -4.43
CA THR A 687 9.63 -36.39 -4.58
C THR A 687 8.60 -36.14 -3.49
N LEU A 688 7.40 -35.70 -3.87
CA LEU A 688 6.26 -35.65 -2.98
C LEU A 688 5.54 -36.99 -2.99
N VAL A 689 5.28 -37.54 -1.80
CA VAL A 689 4.45 -38.73 -1.59
C VAL A 689 3.23 -38.31 -0.77
N ASN A 690 2.03 -38.67 -1.22
CA ASN A 690 0.81 -38.39 -0.45
C ASN A 690 0.40 -39.61 0.38
N ASP A 691 0.76 -39.59 1.66
CA ASP A 691 0.40 -40.62 2.63
C ASP A 691 -0.95 -40.34 3.32
N ASP A 692 -1.57 -39.20 3.04
CA ASP A 692 -2.93 -38.93 3.48
C ASP A 692 -3.92 -39.85 2.79
N HIS A 693 -4.84 -40.45 3.55
CA HIS A 693 -5.82 -41.42 3.05
C HIS A 693 -7.18 -40.81 2.66
N GLY A 694 -7.44 -39.58 3.07
CA GLY A 694 -8.73 -38.90 2.91
C GLY A 694 -8.69 -37.71 1.96
N MET A 695 -7.51 -37.16 1.65
CA MET A 695 -7.41 -35.99 0.80
C MET A 695 -6.18 -35.95 -0.13
N GLY A 696 -6.34 -35.22 -1.22
CA GLY A 696 -5.24 -34.94 -2.13
C GLY A 696 -4.31 -33.87 -1.57
N HIS A 697 -3.03 -33.99 -1.89
CA HIS A 697 -2.01 -32.99 -1.58
C HIS A 697 -1.16 -32.69 -2.81
N GLY A 698 -0.53 -31.54 -2.84
CA GLY A 698 0.43 -31.15 -3.88
C GLY A 698 1.58 -30.42 -3.22
N ILE A 699 2.57 -29.97 -3.99
CA ILE A 699 3.68 -29.18 -3.45
C ILE A 699 4.10 -28.12 -4.45
N ASP A 700 4.41 -26.95 -3.91
CA ASP A 700 4.96 -25.81 -4.64
C ASP A 700 6.20 -25.31 -3.90
N PHE A 701 7.27 -25.03 -4.67
CA PHE A 701 8.55 -24.51 -4.21
C PHE A 701 8.79 -23.16 -4.86
N HIS A 702 8.83 -22.08 -4.07
CA HIS A 702 9.05 -20.73 -4.62
C HIS A 702 10.49 -20.52 -5.10
N ALA A 703 11.43 -21.37 -4.67
CA ALA A 703 12.80 -21.42 -5.18
C ALA A 703 12.90 -21.97 -6.62
N GLY A 704 11.81 -22.51 -7.18
CA GLY A 704 11.74 -23.09 -8.52
C GLY A 704 10.87 -22.27 -9.49
N SER A 705 11.29 -22.17 -10.76
CA SER A 705 10.52 -21.54 -11.84
C SER A 705 10.03 -22.57 -12.86
N LEU A 706 8.94 -23.28 -12.54
CA LEU A 706 8.32 -24.28 -13.41
C LEU A 706 6.87 -23.91 -13.75
N ALA A 707 6.38 -24.33 -14.91
CA ALA A 707 4.95 -24.24 -15.22
C ALA A 707 4.17 -25.18 -14.28
N PRO A 708 3.06 -24.73 -13.65
CA PRO A 708 2.43 -25.42 -12.53
C PRO A 708 1.68 -26.71 -12.92
N ASP A 709 1.17 -26.78 -14.16
CA ASP A 709 0.19 -27.78 -14.62
C ASP A 709 0.59 -29.24 -14.36
N ARG A 710 1.89 -29.54 -14.28
CA ARG A 710 2.42 -30.88 -14.02
C ARG A 710 3.10 -31.05 -12.65
N PRO A 711 4.12 -30.26 -12.28
CA PRO A 711 4.87 -30.47 -11.04
C PRO A 711 4.14 -30.01 -9.78
N MET A 712 3.07 -29.22 -9.90
CA MET A 712 2.30 -28.69 -8.76
C MET A 712 0.86 -29.21 -8.71
N ARG A 713 0.51 -30.20 -9.53
CA ARG A 713 -0.84 -30.80 -9.52
C ARG A 713 -1.10 -31.49 -8.18
N THR A 714 -2.36 -31.52 -7.78
CA THR A 714 -2.79 -32.40 -6.68
C THR A 714 -2.54 -33.86 -7.05
N ILE A 715 -1.89 -34.58 -6.15
CA ILE A 715 -1.75 -36.03 -6.19
C ILE A 715 -2.73 -36.64 -5.19
N GLN A 716 -3.43 -37.68 -5.63
CA GLN A 716 -4.42 -38.36 -4.78
C GLN A 716 -3.72 -39.20 -3.70
N PRO A 717 -4.44 -39.64 -2.65
CA PRO A 717 -3.93 -40.60 -1.68
C PRO A 717 -3.13 -41.75 -2.32
N GLY A 718 -1.92 -42.00 -1.85
CA GLY A 718 -1.01 -43.06 -2.33
C GLY A 718 -0.25 -42.76 -3.63
N GLU A 719 -0.51 -41.62 -4.28
CA GLU A 719 0.25 -41.19 -5.46
C GLU A 719 1.59 -40.54 -5.08
N ARG A 720 2.47 -40.37 -6.07
CA ARG A 720 3.74 -39.65 -5.94
C ARG A 720 3.98 -38.71 -7.12
N LEU A 721 4.77 -37.67 -6.88
CA LEU A 721 5.11 -36.65 -7.86
C LEU A 721 6.55 -36.18 -7.67
N VAL A 722 7.35 -36.22 -8.74
CA VAL A 722 8.68 -35.63 -8.74
C VAL A 722 8.59 -34.19 -9.24
N TYR A 723 8.98 -33.27 -8.37
CA TYR A 723 9.16 -31.85 -8.64
C TYR A 723 10.66 -31.58 -8.76
N ARG A 724 11.14 -31.21 -9.95
CA ARG A 724 12.56 -30.92 -10.17
C ARG A 724 12.80 -29.51 -10.67
N PHE A 725 13.54 -28.70 -9.91
CA PHE A 725 13.89 -27.32 -10.27
C PHE A 725 15.38 -27.01 -10.06
N ARG A 726 15.91 -26.09 -10.85
CA ARG A 726 17.21 -25.46 -10.57
C ARG A 726 16.99 -24.18 -9.77
N ALA A 727 17.65 -24.06 -8.63
CA ALA A 727 17.70 -22.87 -7.79
C ALA A 727 18.57 -21.80 -8.46
N GLU A 728 17.95 -21.05 -9.38
CA GLU A 728 18.63 -20.01 -10.17
C GLU A 728 18.90 -18.73 -9.35
N LYS A 729 18.36 -18.65 -8.13
CA LYS A 729 18.29 -17.43 -7.31
C LYS A 729 18.50 -17.75 -5.83
N ALA A 730 19.30 -16.93 -5.17
CA ALA A 730 19.53 -16.98 -3.73
C ALA A 730 18.37 -16.36 -2.96
N GLY A 731 18.15 -16.84 -1.74
CA GLY A 731 17.09 -16.37 -0.85
C GLY A 731 16.65 -17.42 0.14
N ALA A 732 15.85 -17.01 1.13
CA ALA A 732 15.04 -17.93 1.91
C ALA A 732 13.62 -17.89 1.33
N TRP A 733 13.17 -19.04 0.84
CA TRP A 733 11.97 -19.22 0.04
C TRP A 733 10.97 -20.08 0.78
N LEU A 734 9.68 -19.83 0.60
CA LEU A 734 8.63 -20.72 1.07
C LEU A 734 8.50 -21.94 0.14
N TYR A 735 8.15 -23.09 0.69
CA TYR A 735 7.44 -24.13 -0.04
C TYR A 735 6.18 -24.51 0.72
N HIS A 736 5.12 -24.92 0.02
CA HIS A 736 3.86 -25.26 0.64
C HIS A 736 2.98 -26.18 -0.22
N CYS A 737 1.86 -26.65 0.35
CA CYS A 737 0.92 -27.47 -0.39
C CYS A 737 0.19 -26.66 -1.46
N SER A 738 0.05 -27.22 -2.67
CA SER A 738 -0.59 -26.56 -3.81
C SER A 738 -2.06 -26.96 -4.03
N THR A 739 -2.63 -27.81 -3.16
CA THR A 739 -4.02 -28.29 -3.28
C THR A 739 -5.03 -27.27 -2.75
N ALA A 740 -6.12 -27.05 -3.50
CA ALA A 740 -7.22 -26.18 -3.09
C ALA A 740 -8.16 -26.86 -2.07
N PRO A 741 -8.70 -26.14 -1.06
CA PRO A 741 -8.45 -24.73 -0.76
C PRO A 741 -7.13 -24.53 0.01
N MET A 742 -6.17 -23.87 -0.63
CA MET A 742 -4.78 -23.77 -0.16
C MET A 742 -4.62 -23.10 1.21
N LEU A 743 -5.49 -22.13 1.52
CA LEU A 743 -5.60 -21.48 2.84
C LEU A 743 -5.69 -22.52 3.97
N GLN A 744 -6.44 -23.59 3.76
CA GLN A 744 -6.64 -24.63 4.76
C GLN A 744 -5.43 -25.55 4.88
N HIS A 745 -4.75 -25.86 3.77
CA HIS A 745 -3.55 -26.70 3.82
C HIS A 745 -2.37 -25.98 4.47
N ILE A 746 -2.16 -24.71 4.13
CA ILE A 746 -1.09 -23.89 4.72
C ILE A 746 -1.41 -23.58 6.19
N GLY A 747 -2.64 -23.15 6.49
CA GLY A 747 -3.08 -22.83 7.85
C GLY A 747 -3.14 -24.02 8.80
N ASN A 748 -3.15 -25.25 8.28
CA ASN A 748 -2.98 -26.46 9.07
C ASN A 748 -1.52 -26.96 9.11
N GLY A 749 -0.55 -26.28 8.50
CA GLY A 749 0.88 -26.52 8.70
C GLY A 749 1.68 -27.04 7.50
N MET A 750 1.09 -27.21 6.32
CA MET A 750 1.78 -27.74 5.14
C MET A 750 2.61 -26.67 4.43
N HIS A 751 3.68 -26.22 5.09
CA HIS A 751 4.60 -25.19 4.59
C HIS A 751 6.00 -25.36 5.20
N GLY A 752 7.07 -24.88 4.55
CA GLY A 752 8.44 -24.91 5.07
C GLY A 752 9.38 -23.98 4.30
N ALA A 753 10.68 -24.02 4.60
CA ALA A 753 11.66 -23.11 4.00
C ALA A 753 12.61 -23.82 3.01
N VAL A 754 13.05 -23.10 1.98
CA VAL A 754 14.22 -23.43 1.16
C VAL A 754 15.19 -22.25 1.24
N VAL A 755 16.37 -22.44 1.81
CA VAL A 755 17.44 -21.44 1.81
C VAL A 755 18.37 -21.70 0.64
N ILE A 756 18.72 -20.67 -0.11
CA ILE A 756 19.67 -20.72 -1.21
C ILE A 756 20.71 -19.62 -0.99
N ASP A 757 21.94 -20.01 -0.73
CA ASP A 757 23.02 -19.08 -0.44
C ASP A 757 23.39 -18.23 -1.67
N PRO A 758 23.56 -16.90 -1.51
CA PRO A 758 24.10 -16.08 -2.58
C PRO A 758 25.59 -16.36 -2.84
N PRO A 759 26.06 -16.15 -4.08
CA PRO A 759 27.47 -16.28 -4.39
C PRO A 759 28.31 -15.33 -3.52
N GLY A 760 29.34 -15.87 -2.88
CA GLY A 760 30.24 -15.08 -2.04
C GLY A 760 29.63 -14.62 -0.72
N LEU A 761 28.59 -15.31 -0.22
CA LEU A 761 28.02 -15.05 1.10
C LEU A 761 29.12 -15.15 2.16
N ALA A 762 29.30 -14.08 2.93
CA ALA A 762 30.28 -14.04 4.00
C ALA A 762 29.94 -15.09 5.08
N GLN A 763 30.97 -15.64 5.72
CA GLN A 763 30.74 -16.52 6.86
C GLN A 763 30.34 -15.71 8.09
N VAL A 764 29.55 -16.37 8.93
CA VAL A 764 29.09 -15.90 10.24
C VAL A 764 29.36 -17.02 11.24
N ASP A 765 29.45 -16.69 12.51
CA ASP A 765 29.72 -17.66 13.57
C ASP A 765 28.48 -18.53 13.82
N HIS A 766 27.28 -17.95 13.72
CA HIS A 766 26.00 -18.66 13.87
C HIS A 766 25.07 -18.35 12.71
N ALA A 767 24.31 -19.33 12.24
CA ALA A 767 23.23 -19.13 11.28
C ALA A 767 21.98 -19.83 11.79
N TYR A 768 20.87 -19.11 11.86
CA TYR A 768 19.56 -19.60 12.29
C TYR A 768 18.53 -19.50 11.16
N VAL A 769 17.44 -20.26 11.23
CA VAL A 769 16.27 -20.22 10.35
C VAL A 769 14.98 -20.22 11.20
N LEU A 770 14.17 -19.19 11.02
CA LEU A 770 12.90 -18.99 11.72
C LEU A 770 11.77 -18.84 10.70
N VAL A 771 10.79 -19.73 10.75
CA VAL A 771 9.62 -19.76 9.87
C VAL A 771 8.41 -19.28 10.65
N ALA A 772 7.92 -18.09 10.35
CA ALA A 772 6.81 -17.47 11.05
C ALA A 772 5.46 -17.84 10.42
N SER A 773 4.46 -18.19 11.24
CA SER A 773 3.13 -18.57 10.77
C SER A 773 2.06 -18.29 11.83
N GLU A 774 0.80 -18.21 11.41
CA GLU A 774 -0.34 -18.20 12.32
C GLU A 774 -0.80 -19.61 12.71
N LEU A 775 -1.35 -19.73 13.91
CA LEU A 775 -1.92 -20.94 14.45
C LEU A 775 -3.44 -20.79 14.60
N TYR A 776 -4.19 -21.66 13.91
CA TYR A 776 -5.66 -21.70 13.99
C TYR A 776 -6.10 -22.99 14.70
N LEU A 777 -6.45 -22.87 15.98
CA LEU A 777 -6.89 -23.98 16.80
C LEU A 777 -8.29 -24.47 16.41
N GLY A 778 -8.50 -25.77 16.49
CA GLY A 778 -9.78 -26.42 16.18
C GLY A 778 -9.60 -27.66 15.33
N THR A 779 -10.71 -28.23 14.86
CA THR A 779 -10.66 -29.40 13.97
C THR A 779 -10.19 -28.98 12.58
N PRO A 780 -9.04 -29.48 12.08
CA PRO A 780 -8.58 -29.26 10.71
C PRO A 780 -9.68 -29.60 9.73
N GLY A 781 -10.03 -28.68 8.83
CA GLY A 781 -11.10 -28.95 7.87
C GLY A 781 -12.43 -28.26 8.19
N SER A 782 -12.71 -28.04 9.48
CA SER A 782 -14.06 -27.69 9.95
C SER A 782 -14.50 -26.28 9.54
N THR A 783 -15.80 -26.06 9.37
CA THR A 783 -16.34 -24.74 9.04
C THR A 783 -15.93 -23.68 10.05
N ALA A 784 -15.92 -24.00 11.35
CA ALA A 784 -15.52 -23.06 12.40
C ALA A 784 -14.03 -22.65 12.29
N GLN A 785 -13.13 -23.62 12.16
CA GLN A 785 -11.69 -23.33 12.02
C GLN A 785 -11.39 -22.62 10.69
N VAL A 786 -12.07 -23.01 9.60
CA VAL A 786 -11.96 -22.33 8.31
C VAL A 786 -12.52 -20.92 8.39
N THR A 787 -13.61 -20.67 9.10
CA THR A 787 -14.13 -19.31 9.36
C THR A 787 -13.09 -18.49 10.13
N LYS A 788 -12.40 -19.04 11.14
CA LYS A 788 -11.28 -18.34 11.80
C LYS A 788 -10.13 -18.01 10.84
N MET A 789 -9.69 -18.99 10.04
CA MET A 789 -8.68 -18.79 8.98
C MET A 789 -9.10 -17.74 7.97
N ARG A 790 -10.41 -17.64 7.71
CA ARG A 790 -10.99 -16.74 6.73
C ARG A 790 -11.13 -15.33 7.29
N ASP A 791 -11.71 -15.19 8.46
CA ASP A 791 -11.94 -13.90 9.11
C ASP A 791 -10.63 -13.29 9.65
N GLY A 792 -9.55 -14.08 9.64
CA GLY A 792 -8.22 -13.63 10.05
C GLY A 792 -8.14 -13.49 11.57
N THR A 793 -8.75 -14.44 12.28
CA THR A 793 -8.78 -14.51 13.74
C THR A 793 -7.98 -15.74 14.21
N PRO A 794 -6.64 -15.75 14.03
CA PRO A 794 -5.82 -16.85 14.54
C PRO A 794 -5.81 -16.84 16.06
N ASP A 795 -5.60 -18.02 16.61
CA ASP A 795 -5.53 -18.19 18.05
C ASP A 795 -4.12 -17.81 18.57
N ALA A 796 -3.06 -17.94 17.76
CA ALA A 796 -1.70 -17.49 18.10
C ALA A 796 -0.84 -17.20 16.84
N TRP A 797 0.33 -16.59 17.05
CA TRP A 797 1.39 -16.45 16.04
C TRP A 797 2.67 -17.09 16.55
N VAL A 798 3.45 -17.71 15.66
CA VAL A 798 4.54 -18.60 16.08
C VAL A 798 5.75 -18.47 15.17
N PHE A 799 6.96 -18.60 15.73
CA PHE A 799 8.15 -18.97 14.97
C PHE A 799 8.31 -20.48 15.01
N ASN A 800 8.69 -21.10 13.90
CA ASN A 800 8.92 -22.55 13.77
C ASN A 800 7.77 -23.42 14.32
N GLY A 801 6.52 -22.94 14.18
CA GLY A 801 5.30 -23.73 14.40
C GLY A 801 4.80 -23.81 15.85
N VAL A 802 5.49 -23.23 16.83
CA VAL A 802 5.10 -23.31 18.25
C VAL A 802 5.16 -21.95 18.94
N ALA A 803 4.07 -21.55 19.59
CA ALA A 803 3.94 -20.28 20.30
C ALA A 803 4.86 -20.25 21.53
N ASP A 804 5.60 -19.16 21.72
CA ASP A 804 6.43 -18.89 22.91
C ASP A 804 7.63 -19.83 23.12
N GLN A 805 7.94 -20.68 22.12
CA GLN A 805 8.94 -21.75 22.27
C GLN A 805 10.35 -21.25 22.57
N TYR A 806 10.75 -20.15 21.92
CA TYR A 806 12.10 -19.59 22.05
C TYR A 806 12.24 -18.60 23.19
N ALA A 807 11.13 -18.22 23.83
CA ALA A 807 11.18 -17.50 25.10
C ALA A 807 11.50 -18.48 26.24
N ARG A 808 11.06 -19.74 26.12
CA ARG A 808 11.34 -20.83 27.06
C ARG A 808 12.69 -21.49 26.82
N GLN A 809 13.09 -21.67 25.57
CA GLN A 809 14.41 -22.20 25.20
C GLN A 809 15.11 -21.24 24.21
N PRO A 810 15.90 -20.28 24.74
CA PRO A 810 16.59 -19.26 23.94
C PRO A 810 17.59 -19.81 22.92
N LEU A 811 17.79 -19.05 21.84
CA LEU A 811 18.92 -19.20 20.92
C LEU A 811 20.21 -18.69 21.58
N LYS A 812 21.39 -19.17 21.18
CA LYS A 812 22.63 -18.93 21.95
C LYS A 812 23.77 -18.38 21.10
N VAL A 813 24.40 -17.30 21.56
CA VAL A 813 25.53 -16.64 20.89
C VAL A 813 26.56 -16.16 21.95
N ARG A 814 27.78 -15.78 21.57
CA ARG A 814 28.70 -15.05 22.46
C ARG A 814 28.89 -13.59 22.06
N ALA A 815 29.30 -12.77 23.02
CA ALA A 815 29.64 -11.38 22.77
C ALA A 815 30.81 -11.30 21.76
N GLY A 816 30.70 -10.38 20.81
CA GLY A 816 31.63 -10.22 19.68
C GLY A 816 31.39 -11.20 18.52
N GLU A 817 30.61 -12.28 18.70
CA GLU A 817 30.28 -13.21 17.61
C GLU A 817 29.18 -12.66 16.72
N ARG A 818 29.25 -13.03 15.45
CA ARG A 818 28.33 -12.64 14.40
C ARG A 818 27.32 -13.74 14.16
N ALA A 819 26.04 -13.40 14.30
CA ALA A 819 24.97 -14.33 14.00
C ALA A 819 24.16 -13.85 12.79
N ARG A 820 23.75 -14.79 11.94
CA ARG A 820 22.79 -14.63 10.85
C ARG A 820 21.47 -15.27 11.25
N PHE A 821 20.36 -14.56 11.09
CA PHE A 821 19.02 -15.12 11.28
C PHE A 821 18.29 -15.07 9.96
N TRP A 822 18.14 -16.22 9.31
CA TRP A 822 17.23 -16.41 8.19
C TRP A 822 15.80 -16.44 8.71
N VAL A 823 14.90 -15.72 8.06
CA VAL A 823 13.50 -15.66 8.46
C VAL A 823 12.62 -15.82 7.23
N VAL A 824 11.57 -16.62 7.33
CA VAL A 824 10.54 -16.82 6.29
C VAL A 824 9.17 -16.57 6.90
N ALA A 825 8.38 -15.65 6.35
CA ALA A 825 6.98 -15.46 6.75
C ALA A 825 6.08 -16.42 5.95
N ALA A 826 5.77 -17.59 6.49
CA ALA A 826 5.00 -18.63 5.78
C ALA A 826 3.49 -18.30 5.65
N GLY A 827 2.93 -17.51 6.57
CA GLY A 827 1.50 -17.20 6.61
C GLY A 827 0.64 -18.32 7.24
N PRO A 828 -0.67 -18.42 6.91
CA PRO A 828 -1.24 -18.09 5.62
C PRO A 828 -1.75 -16.64 5.46
N GLY A 829 -1.74 -15.78 6.47
CA GLY A 829 -2.45 -14.50 6.54
C GLY A 829 -1.59 -13.24 6.50
N ASP A 830 -0.60 -13.23 7.38
CA ASP A 830 0.09 -12.08 7.92
C ASP A 830 1.59 -12.15 7.63
N GLY A 831 2.21 -10.97 7.56
CA GLY A 831 3.67 -10.84 7.50
C GLY A 831 4.28 -10.79 8.90
N ILE A 832 5.60 -10.59 8.97
CA ILE A 832 6.32 -10.42 10.23
C ILE A 832 7.25 -9.20 10.19
N ALA A 833 7.42 -8.51 11.31
CA ALA A 833 8.46 -7.51 11.53
C ALA A 833 9.52 -8.04 12.52
N PHE A 834 10.42 -8.93 12.07
CA PHE A 834 11.41 -9.57 12.95
C PHE A 834 12.42 -8.56 13.50
N HIS A 835 12.49 -8.44 14.82
CA HIS A 835 13.38 -7.53 15.54
C HIS A 835 14.11 -8.29 16.64
N ILE A 836 15.37 -7.93 16.92
CA ILE A 836 16.10 -8.39 18.10
C ILE A 836 16.42 -7.16 18.98
N VAL A 837 15.69 -7.02 20.09
CA VAL A 837 15.79 -5.92 21.05
C VAL A 837 17.20 -5.84 21.60
N GLY A 838 17.76 -4.63 21.61
CA GLY A 838 19.12 -4.37 22.11
C GLY A 838 20.22 -4.52 21.06
N THR A 839 19.90 -4.96 19.84
CA THR A 839 20.85 -5.02 18.73
C THR A 839 20.48 -4.10 17.57
N VAL A 840 21.47 -3.85 16.71
CA VAL A 840 21.29 -3.24 15.40
C VAL A 840 21.90 -4.21 14.39
N PHE A 841 21.14 -4.57 13.37
CA PHE A 841 21.63 -5.36 12.26
C PHE A 841 22.53 -4.49 11.40
N ASP A 842 23.73 -4.96 11.12
CA ASP A 842 24.66 -4.34 10.18
C ASP A 842 24.63 -5.04 8.81
N THR A 843 23.90 -6.16 8.68
CA THR A 843 23.60 -6.78 7.40
C THR A 843 22.13 -7.17 7.32
N VAL A 844 21.52 -6.87 6.17
CA VAL A 844 20.14 -7.24 5.86
C VAL A 844 20.10 -7.72 4.43
N TYR A 845 19.63 -8.95 4.25
CA TYR A 845 19.32 -9.55 2.96
C TYR A 845 17.83 -9.86 2.90
N LYS A 846 17.11 -9.31 1.93
CA LYS A 846 15.67 -9.50 1.79
C LYS A 846 15.33 -9.75 0.33
N GLU A 847 14.55 -10.80 0.05
CA GLU A 847 13.99 -11.08 -1.28
C GLU A 847 15.04 -11.05 -2.40
N GLY A 848 16.20 -11.67 -2.15
CA GLY A 848 17.26 -11.77 -3.14
C GLY A 848 18.23 -10.58 -3.20
N ALA A 849 18.13 -9.60 -2.28
CA ALA A 849 18.96 -8.39 -2.30
C ALA A 849 19.51 -7.99 -0.91
N HIS A 850 20.83 -7.74 -0.84
CA HIS A 850 21.45 -7.04 0.29
C HIS A 850 20.97 -5.58 0.33
N LEU A 851 20.21 -5.25 1.38
CA LEU A 851 19.79 -3.89 1.70
C LEU A 851 20.83 -3.18 2.57
N LEU A 852 21.59 -3.95 3.35
CA LEU A 852 22.68 -3.46 4.20
C LEU A 852 23.81 -4.50 4.23
N GLU A 853 25.06 -4.03 4.22
CA GLU A 853 26.29 -4.83 4.33
C GLU A 853 27.19 -4.27 5.45
N PRO A 854 28.10 -5.08 6.05
CA PRO A 854 28.80 -4.76 7.30
C PRO A 854 29.69 -3.50 7.29
N GLY A 855 29.99 -2.95 6.12
CA GLY A 855 30.81 -1.74 5.96
C GLY A 855 29.99 -0.47 5.71
N ASP A 856 28.67 -0.59 5.59
CA ASP A 856 27.81 0.58 5.39
C ASP A 856 27.74 1.41 6.68
N PRO A 857 27.69 2.75 6.59
CA PRO A 857 27.62 3.62 7.77
C PRO A 857 26.24 3.61 8.44
N GLY A 858 25.32 2.74 8.01
CA GLY A 858 23.94 2.63 8.49
C GLY A 858 23.69 1.30 9.18
N GLY A 859 22.57 1.20 9.89
CA GLY A 859 22.12 0.00 10.59
C GLY A 859 20.63 -0.22 10.35
N ALA A 860 20.16 -1.44 10.49
CA ALA A 860 18.75 -1.79 10.42
C ALA A 860 18.27 -2.38 11.75
N GLN A 861 17.05 -2.06 12.14
CA GLN A 861 16.46 -2.52 13.40
C GLN A 861 15.49 -3.69 13.19
N VAL A 862 14.88 -3.80 12.02
CA VAL A 862 13.80 -4.76 11.74
C VAL A 862 14.01 -5.38 10.36
N LEU A 863 13.78 -6.68 10.24
CA LEU A 863 13.54 -7.37 8.98
C LEU A 863 12.04 -7.49 8.75
N ASP A 864 11.48 -6.60 7.93
CA ASP A 864 10.06 -6.67 7.55
C ASP A 864 9.87 -7.68 6.42
N LEU A 865 8.99 -8.66 6.58
CA LEU A 865 8.66 -9.65 5.54
C LEU A 865 7.14 -9.69 5.37
N ALA A 866 6.65 -9.47 4.15
CA ALA A 866 5.25 -9.77 3.81
C ALA A 866 5.02 -11.29 3.76
N PRO A 867 3.77 -11.80 3.74
CA PRO A 867 3.52 -13.23 3.58
C PRO A 867 4.26 -13.80 2.35
N ALA A 868 4.80 -15.01 2.52
CA ALA A 868 5.67 -15.73 1.59
C ALA A 868 7.04 -15.09 1.30
N GLN A 869 7.43 -13.99 1.97
CA GLN A 869 8.76 -13.42 1.83
C GLN A 869 9.77 -14.02 2.80
N GLY A 870 11.04 -13.98 2.41
CA GLY A 870 12.14 -14.39 3.26
C GLY A 870 13.43 -13.61 3.06
N GLY A 871 14.33 -13.75 4.03
CA GLY A 871 15.59 -13.02 4.06
C GLY A 871 16.47 -13.45 5.22
N PHE A 872 17.56 -12.73 5.45
CA PHE A 872 18.30 -12.83 6.70
C PHE A 872 18.78 -11.47 7.20
N VAL A 873 19.05 -11.42 8.50
CA VAL A 873 19.79 -10.32 9.12
C VAL A 873 21.04 -10.84 9.79
N GLU A 874 22.04 -9.99 9.91
CA GLU A 874 23.19 -10.28 10.74
C GLU A 874 23.48 -9.14 11.69
N THR A 875 23.97 -9.52 12.86
CA THR A 875 24.50 -8.59 13.84
C THR A 875 25.62 -9.25 14.62
N THR A 876 26.46 -8.41 15.19
CA THR A 876 27.41 -8.81 16.22
C THR A 876 26.88 -8.31 17.55
N PHE A 877 26.69 -9.23 18.50
CA PHE A 877 26.21 -8.89 19.84
C PHE A 877 27.37 -8.32 20.65
N PRO A 878 27.35 -7.04 21.08
CA PRO A 878 28.55 -6.41 21.61
C PRO A 878 28.88 -6.80 23.06
N GLU A 879 27.88 -7.21 23.83
CA GLU A 879 27.99 -7.49 25.26
C GLU A 879 27.11 -8.69 25.63
N ALA A 880 27.44 -9.38 26.73
CA ALA A 880 26.60 -10.44 27.25
C ALA A 880 25.24 -9.91 27.74
N GLY A 881 24.19 -10.70 27.57
CA GLY A 881 22.84 -10.30 27.93
C GLY A 881 21.78 -11.17 27.28
N HIS A 882 20.52 -10.83 27.55
CA HIS A 882 19.37 -11.51 26.97
C HIS A 882 18.69 -10.55 26.00
N TYR A 883 18.76 -10.89 24.71
CA TYR A 883 18.28 -10.09 23.62
C TYR A 883 16.98 -10.70 23.08
N THR A 884 15.84 -10.11 23.43
CA THR A 884 14.54 -10.65 22.99
C THR A 884 14.36 -10.45 21.50
N PHE A 885 14.04 -11.51 20.76
CA PHE A 885 13.57 -11.39 19.40
C PHE A 885 12.06 -11.52 19.31
N VAL A 886 11.42 -10.72 18.45
CA VAL A 886 9.96 -10.60 18.38
C VAL A 886 9.51 -10.44 16.93
N ASP A 887 8.26 -10.78 16.65
CA ASP A 887 7.47 -10.03 15.68
C ASP A 887 7.07 -8.68 16.28
N HIS A 888 7.48 -7.58 15.68
CA HIS A 888 7.21 -6.25 16.21
C HIS A 888 5.78 -5.73 15.96
N ASP A 889 4.90 -6.49 15.29
CA ASP A 889 3.46 -6.37 15.56
C ASP A 889 3.19 -6.96 16.94
N MET A 890 3.04 -6.09 17.93
CA MET A 890 2.97 -6.51 19.33
C MET A 890 1.80 -7.45 19.61
N ARG A 891 0.74 -7.44 18.78
CA ARG A 891 -0.34 -8.42 18.89
C ARG A 891 0.17 -9.84 18.65
N HIS A 892 1.11 -10.02 17.72
CA HIS A 892 1.70 -11.31 17.38
C HIS A 892 2.73 -11.74 18.41
N ALA A 893 3.61 -10.84 18.85
CA ALA A 893 4.58 -11.15 19.91
C ALA A 893 3.90 -11.51 21.23
N GLU A 894 2.93 -10.69 21.69
CA GLU A 894 2.16 -10.95 22.91
C GLU A 894 1.28 -12.20 22.79
N SER A 895 1.00 -12.65 21.56
CA SER A 895 0.27 -13.89 21.26
C SER A 895 1.17 -15.05 20.78
N GLY A 896 2.49 -14.99 21.05
CA GLY A 896 3.39 -16.14 20.95
C GLY A 896 4.58 -16.02 19.99
N ALA A 897 4.61 -15.01 19.11
CA ALA A 897 5.69 -14.83 18.13
C ALA A 897 6.87 -14.04 18.72
N HIS A 898 7.48 -14.58 19.76
CA HIS A 898 8.71 -14.03 20.33
C HIS A 898 9.64 -15.11 20.90
N GLY A 899 10.86 -14.72 21.21
CA GLY A 899 11.90 -15.54 21.77
C GLY A 899 13.07 -14.73 22.30
N MET A 900 14.15 -15.40 22.67
CA MET A 900 15.34 -14.75 23.21
C MET A 900 16.61 -15.28 22.54
N VAL A 901 17.57 -14.39 22.31
CA VAL A 901 18.97 -14.72 22.07
C VAL A 901 19.71 -14.47 23.38
N GLU A 902 20.18 -15.54 24.01
CA GLU A 902 21.06 -15.49 25.16
C GLU A 902 22.50 -15.32 24.66
N VAL A 903 23.09 -14.17 25.01
CA VAL A 903 24.46 -13.83 24.67
C VAL A 903 25.32 -13.98 25.91
N SER A 904 26.30 -14.86 25.84
CA SER A 904 27.29 -15.09 26.90
C SER A 904 28.58 -14.29 26.64
N ASP A 905 29.40 -14.10 27.67
CA ASP A 905 30.71 -13.42 27.56
C ASP A 905 31.70 -14.14 26.65
#